data_AF-A0AAD9QQG8-F1
#
_entry.id   AF-A0AAD9QQG8-F1
#
_cell.length_a   1.000
_cell.length_b   1.000
_cell.length_c   1.000
_cell.angle_alpha   90.00
_cell.angle_beta   90.00
_cell.angle_gamma   90.00
#
_symmetry.space_group_name_H-M   'P 1'
#
loop_
_entity.id
_entity.type
_entity.pdbx_description
1 polymer ?
#
loop_
_entity_poly.entity_id
_entity_poly.type
_entity_poly.pdbx_seq_one_letter_code
_entity_poly.pdbx_strand_id
1 'polypeptide(L)'
;MITTENESDQEEMDTKEETVDDSAVPNGVSSPSEPHDVIMEEDTARPEGIIRFTVHNFSKLEKTTLSDPIYVRNLPWRIMCMPRFTNQDKAKSLGFFLQCNPETESLSWSCQASARLTLAHQQEGGEDFTRKISHLFFAKENDWGFSHFVAWNDALDPNKGFIKDDTIILEVHVAAEAPHGVAWDSKKHTGFVGLKNQGATCYMNSLLQTLYFTNKLRKAVYQMPTENDDPNRSVAFALQRTFYELQHSLKLNPSSVFHGNYGDGLQGKRQIKMEMYGNLVLGNEKHLQTTAGSLSTQLEQSRTGVADDLPVSTPCHLPCSSTASSSVQATSMAPQRPCEVLLSAKECENLIAQFFGTKKVVNSYYTCPSKLCNSLREEEIARLKQHKKKYIHTWHQEKANWWLCFVEGEGMFCLLCKKHAIKTVQNKEESAFTQTASMRLKYDTLKVHRDSFRHCKAVNQELLQRMSVFHKEVVERKETAKDVLEKAFSVAYFLAKEHVAIRKFLNLIKFAEDSLGVNHLKYFNHKSEGSIREIFLVLGETIKEEIVRSAQKVQSYGLMVDEVTDISVQSQMLTFIQFVSPVTSCIEIAFLSVQNVLEEFASANADALTSLIKDELQQCGLSLTNLKGLVTDGAAVMTGRNNGVATKLKELNPVLISVHCICHKLALA
;
A
#
# COMPACT_ATOMS: atom_id res chain seq x y z
N MET A 1 25.98 -65.87 -12.93
CA MET A 1 26.40 -65.38 -11.60
C MET A 1 25.88 -63.96 -11.48
N ILE A 2 24.85 -63.57 -10.75
CA ILE A 2 23.86 -64.22 -9.86
C ILE A 2 22.53 -63.51 -10.17
N THR A 3 21.44 -64.25 -10.16
CA THR A 3 20.06 -63.82 -10.49
C THR A 3 19.25 -63.51 -9.22
N THR A 4 18.42 -62.45 -9.33
CA THR A 4 17.08 -62.19 -8.73
C THR A 4 16.59 -62.99 -7.51
N GLU A 5 16.03 -62.30 -6.49
CA GLU A 5 14.61 -62.38 -6.06
C GLU A 5 14.25 -61.46 -4.87
N ASN A 6 12.94 -61.21 -4.72
CA ASN A 6 12.20 -60.28 -3.86
C ASN A 6 12.21 -60.61 -2.35
N GLU A 7 11.88 -59.65 -1.48
CA GLU A 7 10.62 -59.61 -0.68
C GLU A 7 10.53 -58.40 0.28
N SER A 8 9.28 -58.02 0.55
CA SER A 8 8.76 -56.93 1.40
C SER A 8 8.83 -57.23 2.90
N ASP A 9 8.80 -56.21 3.75
CA ASP A 9 7.91 -56.18 4.94
C ASP A 9 7.78 -54.79 5.57
N GLN A 10 6.56 -54.51 6.04
CA GLN A 10 6.11 -53.32 6.78
C GLN A 10 6.43 -53.47 8.27
N GLU A 11 6.80 -52.38 8.96
CA GLU A 11 6.58 -52.24 10.40
C GLU A 11 6.06 -50.84 10.73
N GLU A 12 4.81 -50.79 11.21
CA GLU A 12 4.27 -49.72 12.05
C GLU A 12 4.92 -49.76 13.43
N MET A 13 5.18 -48.60 14.06
CA MET A 13 5.23 -48.57 15.53
C MET A 13 4.83 -47.21 16.13
N ASP A 14 3.73 -47.34 16.88
CA ASP A 14 3.08 -46.55 17.91
C ASP A 14 3.82 -45.42 18.64
N THR A 15 3.02 -44.38 18.91
CA THR A 15 3.16 -43.36 19.96
C THR A 15 3.03 -43.96 21.36
N LYS A 16 3.98 -43.68 22.26
CA LYS A 16 3.78 -43.83 23.71
C LYS A 16 3.96 -42.49 24.41
N GLU A 17 2.84 -41.98 24.93
CA GLU A 17 2.80 -41.08 26.08
C GLU A 17 3.13 -41.92 27.33
N GLU A 18 4.08 -41.48 28.16
CA GLU A 18 4.28 -42.04 29.51
C GLU A 18 3.86 -41.02 30.57
N THR A 19 2.78 -41.37 31.25
CA THR A 19 2.29 -40.80 32.51
C THR A 19 3.19 -41.21 33.66
N VAL A 20 3.51 -40.29 34.57
CA VAL A 20 4.19 -40.59 35.84
C VAL A 20 3.13 -40.65 36.94
N ASP A 21 2.99 -41.81 37.58
CA ASP A 21 2.24 -42.01 38.83
C ASP A 21 3.21 -42.38 39.96
N ASP A 22 2.75 -42.03 41.15
CA ASP A 22 3.42 -41.89 42.43
C ASP A 22 3.70 -43.24 43.13
N SER A 23 4.56 -43.19 44.15
CA SER A 23 4.81 -44.19 45.20
C SER A 23 5.71 -45.42 44.92
N ALA A 24 6.94 -45.38 45.47
CA ALA A 24 7.55 -46.51 46.20
C ALA A 24 8.79 -46.06 46.98
N VAL A 25 8.72 -46.15 48.31
CA VAL A 25 9.84 -46.05 49.26
C VAL A 25 10.56 -47.40 49.34
N PRO A 26 11.89 -47.42 49.52
CA PRO A 26 12.44 -48.31 50.56
C PRO A 26 13.49 -47.64 51.46
N ASN A 27 13.33 -47.89 52.76
CA ASN A 27 14.24 -47.53 53.84
C ASN A 27 15.61 -48.23 53.74
N GLY A 28 16.67 -47.48 54.05
CA GLY A 28 18.00 -48.01 54.37
C GLY A 28 18.87 -46.93 55.02
N VAL A 29 18.98 -46.98 56.35
CA VAL A 29 19.65 -46.00 57.21
C VAL A 29 21.18 -46.22 57.20
N SER A 30 21.93 -45.17 56.87
CA SER A 30 23.28 -44.92 57.42
C SER A 30 23.60 -43.43 57.35
N SER A 31 23.81 -42.80 58.50
CA SER A 31 24.20 -41.40 58.71
C SER A 31 25.63 -41.33 59.31
N PRO A 32 26.27 -40.15 59.38
CA PRO A 32 26.57 -39.21 58.31
C PRO A 32 28.10 -38.92 58.25
N SER A 33 28.66 -38.73 57.06
CA SER A 33 29.95 -38.05 56.88
C SER A 33 29.71 -36.65 56.34
N GLU A 34 30.46 -35.69 56.88
CA GLU A 34 30.36 -34.23 56.79
C GLU A 34 30.03 -33.64 55.40
N PRO A 35 29.37 -32.45 55.36
CA PRO A 35 28.92 -31.85 54.11
C PRO A 35 30.13 -31.26 53.37
N HIS A 36 30.42 -31.83 52.20
CA HIS A 36 31.13 -31.09 51.16
C HIS A 36 30.20 -29.97 50.68
N ASP A 37 30.65 -28.72 50.85
CA ASP A 37 30.05 -27.52 50.27
C ASP A 37 29.86 -27.70 48.76
N VAL A 38 28.65 -28.09 48.35
CA VAL A 38 28.18 -27.88 46.99
C VAL A 38 27.82 -26.40 46.94
N ILE A 39 28.75 -25.58 46.45
CA ILE A 39 28.45 -24.23 45.99
C ILE A 39 27.37 -24.39 44.92
N MET A 40 26.11 -24.13 45.28
CA MET A 40 25.03 -24.02 44.30
C MET A 40 25.44 -22.92 43.33
N GLU A 41 25.67 -23.25 42.05
CA GLU A 41 25.84 -22.25 41.01
C GLU A 41 24.61 -21.33 41.05
N GLU A 42 24.82 -20.06 41.39
CA GLU A 42 23.74 -19.09 41.44
C GLU A 42 23.13 -18.98 40.04
N ASP A 43 21.85 -19.29 39.87
CA ASP A 43 21.18 -19.21 38.57
C ASP A 43 21.13 -17.74 38.12
N THR A 44 22.16 -17.33 37.39
CA THR A 44 22.29 -15.96 36.87
C THR A 44 21.27 -15.67 35.77
N ALA A 45 20.69 -16.71 35.16
CA ALA A 45 19.74 -16.61 34.06
C ALA A 45 18.28 -16.55 34.52
N ARG A 46 18.05 -16.59 35.84
CA ARG A 46 16.73 -16.49 36.48
C ARG A 46 15.89 -15.33 35.90
N PRO A 47 14.56 -15.51 35.76
CA PRO A 47 13.67 -14.51 35.17
C PRO A 47 13.36 -13.35 36.11
N GLU A 48 13.54 -13.54 37.41
CA GLU A 48 13.30 -12.53 38.44
C GLU A 48 14.30 -12.64 39.58
N GLY A 49 14.43 -11.58 40.37
CA GLY A 49 15.32 -11.54 41.52
C GLY A 49 14.96 -10.41 42.48
N ILE A 50 15.44 -10.54 43.72
CA ILE A 50 15.27 -9.55 44.78
C ILE A 50 16.64 -8.97 45.13
N ILE A 51 16.79 -7.66 45.02
CA ILE A 51 17.95 -6.92 45.51
C ILE A 51 17.54 -6.29 46.83
N ARG A 52 18.29 -6.55 47.90
CA ARG A 52 18.10 -5.86 49.18
C ARG A 52 19.37 -5.08 49.51
N PHE A 53 19.22 -3.81 49.82
CA PHE A 53 20.32 -2.88 50.05
C PHE A 53 20.09 -2.07 51.32
N THR A 54 20.94 -2.31 52.31
CA THR A 54 20.94 -1.56 53.57
C THR A 54 21.88 -0.36 53.44
N VAL A 55 21.33 0.84 53.53
CA VAL A 55 22.09 2.09 53.47
C VAL A 55 22.42 2.52 54.90
N HIS A 56 23.69 2.41 55.28
CA HIS A 56 24.17 2.85 56.59
C HIS A 56 24.48 4.35 56.62
N ASN A 57 24.39 4.96 57.81
CA ASN A 57 24.62 6.40 58.02
C ASN A 57 23.75 7.28 57.10
N PHE A 58 22.48 6.90 56.93
CA PHE A 58 21.58 7.49 55.94
C PHE A 58 21.44 9.01 56.11
N SER A 59 21.38 9.51 57.34
CA SER A 59 21.31 10.94 57.66
C SER A 59 22.44 11.76 57.03
N LYS A 60 23.62 11.16 56.83
CA LYS A 60 24.83 11.77 56.27
C LYS A 60 25.07 11.43 54.80
N LEU A 61 24.11 10.81 54.13
CA LEU A 61 24.26 10.46 52.71
C LEU A 61 24.29 11.74 51.84
N GLU A 62 25.43 11.94 51.16
CA GLU A 62 25.70 13.08 50.28
C GLU A 62 25.83 12.69 48.80
N LYS A 63 26.30 11.47 48.52
CA LYS A 63 26.60 11.00 47.17
C LYS A 63 25.74 9.80 46.79
N THR A 64 25.69 9.52 45.50
CA THR A 64 25.10 8.29 44.98
C THR A 64 25.82 7.08 45.54
N THR A 65 25.05 6.13 46.05
CA THR A 65 25.54 4.83 46.53
C THR A 65 24.81 3.72 45.78
N LEU A 66 25.55 2.66 45.46
CA LEU A 66 25.08 1.50 44.71
C LEU A 66 25.09 0.26 45.60
N SER A 67 24.14 -0.65 45.40
CA SER A 67 24.20 -1.99 45.97
C SER A 67 25.17 -2.89 45.21
N ASP A 68 25.51 -4.03 45.80
CA ASP A 68 26.07 -5.15 45.04
C ASP A 68 25.09 -5.61 43.95
N PRO A 69 25.59 -6.06 42.79
CA PRO A 69 24.74 -6.53 41.72
C PRO A 69 24.16 -7.90 42.05
N ILE A 70 22.91 -8.13 41.62
CA ILE A 70 22.41 -9.48 41.40
C ILE A 70 22.37 -9.75 39.90
N TYR A 71 22.40 -11.02 39.51
CA TYR A 71 22.19 -11.40 38.12
C TYR A 71 20.75 -11.87 37.91
N VAL A 72 20.10 -11.26 36.92
CA VAL A 72 18.79 -11.67 36.39
C VAL A 72 18.92 -11.58 34.88
N ARG A 73 18.57 -12.67 34.18
CA ARG A 73 18.80 -12.82 32.74
C ARG A 73 20.26 -12.60 32.29
N ASN A 74 21.23 -13.00 33.13
CA ASN A 74 22.67 -12.80 32.94
C ASN A 74 23.10 -11.32 32.83
N LEU A 75 22.24 -10.38 33.22
CA LEU A 75 22.56 -8.97 33.32
C LEU A 75 22.75 -8.59 34.79
N PRO A 76 23.73 -7.73 35.12
CA PRO A 76 23.90 -7.26 36.49
C PRO A 76 22.90 -6.12 36.79
N TRP A 77 22.12 -6.28 37.86
CA TRP A 77 21.13 -5.31 38.33
C TRP A 77 21.55 -4.76 39.69
N ARG A 78 21.51 -3.44 39.87
CA ARG A 78 21.89 -2.75 41.12
C ARG A 78 20.82 -1.77 41.56
N ILE A 79 20.66 -1.62 42.87
CA ILE A 79 19.96 -0.46 43.45
C ILE A 79 20.89 0.75 43.40
N MET A 80 20.36 1.89 42.98
CA MET A 80 21.02 3.19 43.04
C MET A 80 20.21 4.15 43.90
N CYS A 81 20.79 4.63 44.99
CA CYS A 81 20.16 5.63 45.86
C CYS A 81 21.02 6.88 45.99
N MET A 82 20.37 8.05 46.02
CA MET A 82 21.07 9.34 46.17
C MET A 82 20.15 10.41 46.76
N PRO A 83 20.69 11.40 47.49
CA PRO A 83 19.92 12.59 47.83
C PRO A 83 19.61 13.41 46.57
N ARG A 84 18.37 13.88 46.44
CA ARG A 84 17.91 14.76 45.36
C ARG A 84 17.36 16.06 45.94
N PHE A 85 17.57 17.15 45.21
CA PHE A 85 17.17 18.49 45.64
C PHE A 85 16.21 19.08 44.60
N THR A 86 15.12 19.66 45.06
CA THR A 86 14.18 20.39 44.20
C THR A 86 14.63 21.85 44.07
N ASN A 87 14.64 22.39 42.84
CA ASN A 87 15.13 23.75 42.55
C ASN A 87 14.31 24.88 43.20
N GLN A 88 13.07 24.60 43.62
CA GLN A 88 12.14 25.65 44.08
C GLN A 88 12.16 25.87 45.61
N ASP A 89 12.43 24.84 46.42
CA ASP A 89 12.28 24.91 47.90
C ASP A 89 13.48 24.41 48.72
N LYS A 90 14.62 24.05 48.09
CA LYS A 90 15.71 23.28 48.73
C LYS A 90 15.23 21.99 49.41
N ALA A 91 14.02 21.52 49.09
CA ALA A 91 13.46 20.30 49.64
C ALA A 91 14.33 19.11 49.21
N LYS A 92 14.87 18.38 50.20
CA LYS A 92 15.66 17.18 49.99
C LYS A 92 14.71 15.98 49.87
N SER A 93 14.97 15.09 48.93
CA SER A 93 14.22 13.84 48.73
C SER A 93 15.18 12.67 48.53
N LEU A 94 14.72 11.47 48.83
CA LEU A 94 15.42 10.25 48.48
C LEU A 94 15.17 9.94 47.00
N GLY A 95 16.23 9.93 46.19
CA GLY A 95 16.22 9.35 44.85
C GLY A 95 16.49 7.85 44.93
N PHE A 96 15.68 7.04 44.26
CA PHE A 96 15.78 5.58 44.27
C PHE A 96 15.51 5.05 42.85
N PHE A 97 16.51 4.38 42.29
CA PHE A 97 16.56 3.89 40.92
C PHE A 97 17.04 2.44 40.88
N LEU A 98 16.62 1.73 39.84
CA LEU A 98 17.16 0.44 39.45
C LEU A 98 18.09 0.67 38.26
N GLN A 99 19.32 0.15 38.33
CA GLN A 99 20.31 0.21 37.27
C GLN A 99 20.53 -1.19 36.69
N CYS A 100 20.62 -1.30 35.37
CA CYS A 100 20.82 -2.54 34.63
C CYS A 100 22.04 -2.44 33.71
N ASN A 101 22.95 -3.40 33.82
CA ASN A 101 24.07 -3.60 32.91
C ASN A 101 24.90 -2.33 32.58
N PRO A 102 25.34 -1.55 33.60
CA PRO A 102 26.04 -0.29 33.38
C PRO A 102 27.46 -0.46 32.82
N GLU A 103 28.00 -1.67 32.83
CA GLU A 103 29.40 -1.97 32.52
C GLU A 103 29.67 -2.04 31.02
N THR A 104 28.64 -2.16 30.18
CA THR A 104 28.80 -2.19 28.74
C THR A 104 28.25 -0.92 28.09
N GLU A 105 29.09 -0.27 27.29
CA GLU A 105 28.69 0.85 26.44
C GLU A 105 28.08 0.37 25.11
N SER A 106 27.93 -0.95 24.91
CA SER A 106 27.37 -1.48 23.67
C SER A 106 25.94 -0.99 23.47
N LEU A 107 25.69 -0.28 22.37
CA LEU A 107 24.33 0.17 22.01
C LEU A 107 23.42 -0.98 21.56
N SER A 108 23.92 -2.22 21.48
CA SER A 108 23.20 -3.36 20.89
C SER A 108 22.35 -4.15 21.89
N TRP A 109 22.46 -3.90 23.19
CA TRP A 109 21.69 -4.65 24.20
C TRP A 109 20.42 -3.92 24.62
N SER A 110 19.40 -4.68 24.96
CA SER A 110 18.21 -4.15 25.64
C SER A 110 17.53 -5.23 26.50
N CYS A 111 16.85 -4.82 27.55
CA CYS A 111 16.11 -5.70 28.45
C CYS A 111 14.85 -5.01 28.96
N GLN A 112 13.67 -5.53 28.62
CA GLN A 112 12.42 -5.09 29.21
C GLN A 112 12.27 -5.67 30.61
N ALA A 113 11.93 -4.84 31.59
CA ALA A 113 11.70 -5.31 32.96
C ALA A 113 10.62 -4.52 33.69
N SER A 114 9.91 -5.23 34.57
CA SER A 114 9.02 -4.65 35.58
C SER A 114 9.64 -4.81 36.95
N ALA A 115 9.59 -3.76 37.77
CA ALA A 115 10.17 -3.82 39.11
C ALA A 115 9.30 -3.12 40.16
N ARG A 116 9.38 -3.63 41.40
CA ARG A 116 8.81 -2.99 42.60
C ARG A 116 9.97 -2.45 43.42
N LEU A 117 10.02 -1.13 43.59
CA LEU A 117 10.99 -0.43 44.44
C LEU A 117 10.33 -0.19 45.79
N THR A 118 10.93 -0.70 46.84
CA THR A 118 10.36 -0.74 48.20
C THR A 118 11.32 -0.10 49.19
N LEU A 119 10.84 0.84 50.00
CA LEU A 119 11.48 1.27 51.23
C LEU A 119 10.83 0.49 52.38
N ALA A 120 11.59 -0.42 52.99
CA ALA A 120 11.06 -1.34 53.97
C ALA A 120 10.79 -0.66 55.32
N HIS A 121 9.68 -1.00 55.94
CA HIS A 121 9.37 -0.64 57.31
C HIS A 121 10.17 -1.54 58.26
N GLN A 122 10.82 -0.95 59.26
CA GLN A 122 11.75 -1.67 60.15
C GLN A 122 11.17 -1.99 61.53
N GLN A 123 9.89 -1.67 61.77
CA GLN A 123 9.15 -2.08 62.97
C GLN A 123 8.12 -3.14 62.64
N GLU A 124 7.87 -4.03 63.61
CA GLU A 124 6.95 -5.15 63.48
C GLU A 124 5.51 -4.67 63.23
N GLY A 125 4.88 -5.17 62.16
CA GLY A 125 3.50 -4.84 61.79
C GLY A 125 3.31 -3.52 61.03
N GLY A 126 4.37 -2.78 60.69
CA GLY A 126 4.25 -1.60 59.83
C GLY A 126 4.30 -1.90 58.33
N GLU A 127 3.86 -0.94 57.52
CA GLU A 127 3.69 -1.10 56.08
C GLU A 127 4.87 -0.52 55.30
N ASP A 128 5.39 -1.31 54.35
CA ASP A 128 6.42 -0.87 53.42
C ASP A 128 5.91 0.19 52.44
N PHE A 129 6.78 1.13 52.05
CA PHE A 129 6.44 2.08 51.00
C PHE A 129 6.97 1.59 49.64
N THR A 130 6.05 1.18 48.76
CA THR A 130 6.39 0.57 47.46
C THR A 130 5.89 1.39 46.27
N ARG A 131 6.70 1.52 45.22
CA ARG A 131 6.28 2.03 43.90
C ARG A 131 6.73 1.07 42.80
N LYS A 132 5.98 1.02 41.70
CA LYS A 132 6.24 0.13 40.57
C LYS A 132 6.82 0.91 39.39
N ILE A 133 7.70 0.26 38.64
CA ILE A 133 8.20 0.73 37.34
C ILE A 133 8.06 -0.39 36.31
N SER A 134 7.92 0.01 35.04
CA SER A 134 8.08 -0.85 33.87
C SER A 134 8.86 -0.03 32.85
N HIS A 135 10.00 -0.55 32.38
CA HIS A 135 10.94 0.21 31.54
C HIS A 135 11.76 -0.72 30.65
N LEU A 136 12.15 -0.19 29.49
CA LEU A 136 13.08 -0.82 28.56
C LEU A 136 14.49 -0.31 28.87
N PHE A 137 15.30 -1.15 29.51
CA PHE A 137 16.68 -0.81 29.83
C PHE A 137 17.59 -1.03 28.62
N PHE A 138 18.44 -0.05 28.33
CA PHE A 138 19.47 -0.12 27.26
C PHE A 138 20.59 0.89 27.55
N ALA A 139 21.67 0.89 26.77
CA ALA A 139 22.88 1.66 27.09
C ALA A 139 22.70 3.17 27.38
N LYS A 140 21.71 3.86 26.78
CA LYS A 140 21.47 5.29 27.06
C LYS A 140 20.51 5.54 28.24
N GLU A 141 19.66 4.58 28.54
CA GLU A 141 18.71 4.60 29.65
C GLU A 141 18.91 3.30 30.44
N ASN A 142 20.09 3.16 31.02
CA ASN A 142 20.49 1.97 31.77
C ASN A 142 20.08 2.04 33.25
N ASP A 143 19.47 3.15 33.67
CA ASP A 143 18.84 3.30 34.96
C ASP A 143 17.44 3.92 34.82
N TRP A 144 16.54 3.53 35.73
CA TRP A 144 15.19 4.05 35.78
C TRP A 144 14.62 4.00 37.20
N GLY A 145 13.83 5.00 37.56
CA GLY A 145 13.28 5.11 38.91
C GLY A 145 12.77 6.50 39.23
N PHE A 146 12.84 6.88 40.50
CA PHE A 146 12.21 8.08 41.01
C PHE A 146 13.24 9.04 41.60
N SER A 147 13.30 10.24 41.02
CA SER A 147 14.10 11.35 41.59
C SER A 147 13.58 11.81 42.95
N HIS A 148 12.26 11.73 43.15
CA HIS A 148 11.59 12.05 44.40
C HIS A 148 10.76 10.82 44.82
N PHE A 149 11.42 9.84 45.42
CA PHE A 149 10.78 8.59 45.87
C PHE A 149 9.98 8.84 47.15
N VAL A 150 10.66 9.37 48.18
CA VAL A 150 10.11 9.76 49.49
C VAL A 150 10.78 11.07 49.92
N ALA A 151 10.07 11.92 50.66
CA ALA A 151 10.65 13.15 51.22
C ALA A 151 11.75 12.79 52.23
N TRP A 152 12.87 13.53 52.23
CA TRP A 152 14.02 13.16 53.06
C TRP A 152 13.68 13.17 54.56
N ASN A 153 12.87 14.14 54.99
CA ASN A 153 12.42 14.25 56.37
C ASN A 153 11.50 13.08 56.78
N ASP A 154 10.66 12.58 55.87
CA ASP A 154 9.79 11.42 56.15
C ASP A 154 10.60 10.13 56.28
N ALA A 155 11.65 9.97 55.47
CA ALA A 155 12.57 8.83 55.57
C ALA A 155 13.42 8.88 56.85
N LEU A 156 13.68 10.08 57.40
CA LEU A 156 14.42 10.28 58.65
C LEU A 156 13.54 10.27 59.91
N ASP A 157 12.22 10.39 59.78
CA ASP A 157 11.31 10.45 60.92
C ASP A 157 11.21 9.06 61.59
N PRO A 158 11.69 8.90 62.83
CA PRO A 158 11.62 7.61 63.53
C PRO A 158 10.17 7.13 63.74
N ASN A 159 9.18 8.04 63.73
CA ASN A 159 7.77 7.70 63.89
C ASN A 159 7.16 7.08 62.61
N LYS A 160 7.80 7.26 61.45
CA LYS A 160 7.40 6.64 60.18
C LYS A 160 7.93 5.22 60.03
N GLY A 161 8.85 4.79 60.90
CA GLY A 161 9.36 3.42 60.99
C GLY A 161 10.28 2.96 59.85
N PHE A 162 10.63 3.82 58.89
CA PHE A 162 11.54 3.48 57.79
C PHE A 162 13.03 3.46 58.17
N ILE A 163 13.40 4.15 59.25
CA ILE A 163 14.78 4.28 59.72
C ILE A 163 14.97 3.63 61.09
N LYS A 164 16.07 2.90 61.25
CA LYS A 164 16.52 2.32 62.51
C LYS A 164 18.04 2.35 62.57
N ASP A 165 18.61 2.81 63.69
CA ASP A 165 20.07 2.91 63.89
C ASP A 165 20.80 3.70 62.77
N ASP A 166 20.17 4.77 62.27
CA ASP A 166 20.61 5.56 61.10
C ASP A 166 20.81 4.72 59.82
N THR A 167 20.03 3.65 59.69
CA THR A 167 20.01 2.78 58.51
C THR A 167 18.62 2.72 57.89
N ILE A 168 18.56 2.68 56.57
CA ILE A 168 17.33 2.36 55.81
C ILE A 168 17.55 1.10 54.99
N ILE A 169 16.46 0.40 54.66
CA ILE A 169 16.50 -0.82 53.86
C ILE A 169 15.70 -0.58 52.58
N LEU A 170 16.40 -0.64 51.45
CA LEU A 170 15.82 -0.57 50.12
C LEU A 170 15.73 -1.97 49.54
N GLU A 171 14.60 -2.31 48.94
CA GLU A 171 14.41 -3.59 48.28
C GLU A 171 13.86 -3.37 46.87
N VAL A 172 14.36 -4.15 45.91
CA VAL A 172 13.84 -4.18 44.55
C VAL A 172 13.54 -5.60 44.15
N HIS A 173 12.27 -5.89 43.89
CA HIS A 173 11.87 -7.10 43.17
C HIS A 173 11.81 -6.79 41.69
N VAL A 174 12.74 -7.34 40.90
CA VAL A 174 12.81 -7.17 39.44
C VAL A 174 12.41 -8.46 38.74
N ALA A 175 11.53 -8.34 37.75
CA ALA A 175 11.18 -9.40 36.81
C ALA A 175 11.51 -8.92 35.39
N ALA A 176 12.34 -9.68 34.68
CA ALA A 176 12.92 -9.28 33.39
C ALA A 176 12.62 -10.29 32.28
N GLU A 177 12.30 -9.77 31.10
CA GLU A 177 12.17 -10.55 29.87
C GLU A 177 13.53 -10.98 29.33
N ALA A 178 13.55 -11.91 28.37
CA ALA A 178 14.78 -12.34 27.75
C ALA A 178 15.47 -11.15 27.04
N PRO A 179 16.74 -10.85 27.35
CA PRO A 179 17.41 -9.67 26.83
C PRO A 179 17.89 -9.89 25.40
N HIS A 180 17.94 -8.80 24.64
CA HIS A 180 18.48 -8.78 23.29
C HIS A 180 19.93 -8.31 23.29
N GLY A 181 20.73 -8.77 22.33
CA GLY A 181 22.11 -8.29 22.11
C GLY A 181 23.16 -8.76 23.11
N VAL A 182 22.78 -9.62 24.05
CA VAL A 182 23.66 -10.35 24.98
C VAL A 182 23.76 -11.82 24.56
N ALA A 183 24.80 -12.52 25.02
CA ALA A 183 24.98 -13.94 24.76
C ALA A 183 23.91 -14.77 25.53
N TRP A 184 22.71 -14.87 24.97
CA TRP A 184 21.62 -15.69 25.48
C TRP A 184 21.57 -17.03 24.72
N ASP A 185 21.82 -18.13 25.44
CA ASP A 185 21.66 -19.48 24.89
C ASP A 185 20.19 -19.92 25.02
N SER A 186 19.40 -19.65 23.98
CA SER A 186 17.99 -20.03 23.98
C SER A 186 17.80 -21.54 24.09
N LYS A 187 18.70 -22.35 23.52
CA LYS A 187 18.54 -23.81 23.48
C LYS A 187 18.73 -24.43 24.85
N LYS A 188 19.72 -23.96 25.62
CA LYS A 188 19.94 -24.40 27.00
C LYS A 188 18.70 -24.16 27.88
N HIS A 189 18.05 -23.01 27.73
CA HIS A 189 16.97 -22.60 28.65
C HIS A 189 15.57 -22.99 28.17
N THR A 190 15.34 -23.16 26.87
CA THR A 190 14.01 -23.45 26.30
C THR A 190 13.93 -24.78 25.56
N GLY A 191 15.06 -25.42 25.27
CA GLY A 191 15.15 -26.55 24.34
C GLY A 191 15.12 -26.13 22.86
N PHE A 192 14.84 -24.86 22.55
CA PHE A 192 14.66 -24.35 21.20
C PHE A 192 15.68 -23.26 20.81
N VAL A 193 15.95 -23.15 19.51
CA VAL A 193 16.87 -22.15 18.95
C VAL A 193 16.08 -21.02 18.30
N GLY A 194 16.38 -19.79 18.71
CA GLY A 194 15.79 -18.59 18.11
C GLY A 194 16.42 -18.19 16.78
N LEU A 195 15.71 -17.36 16.01
CA LEU A 195 16.23 -16.70 14.80
C LEU A 195 16.70 -15.29 15.16
N LYS A 196 17.90 -14.89 14.71
CA LYS A 196 18.35 -13.50 14.88
C LYS A 196 17.49 -12.59 14.00
N ASN A 197 16.94 -11.53 14.60
CA ASN A 197 16.20 -10.53 13.86
C ASN A 197 17.19 -9.53 13.22
N GLN A 198 17.31 -9.52 11.90
CA GLN A 198 18.15 -8.58 11.16
C GLN A 198 17.34 -7.35 10.69
N GLY A 199 16.55 -6.76 11.60
CA GLY A 199 15.73 -5.56 11.34
C GLY A 199 14.25 -5.87 11.10
N ALA A 200 13.70 -5.45 9.96
CA ALA A 200 12.25 -5.53 9.65
C ALA A 200 11.75 -6.95 9.27
N THR A 201 12.24 -7.98 9.95
CA THR A 201 11.98 -9.41 9.67
C THR A 201 11.23 -10.15 10.78
N CYS A 202 10.78 -9.45 11.83
CA CYS A 202 10.15 -10.09 12.98
C CYS A 202 9.01 -11.05 12.59
N TYR A 203 8.10 -10.61 11.70
CA TYR A 203 7.00 -11.46 11.20
C TYR A 203 7.47 -12.70 10.43
N MET A 204 8.55 -12.58 9.64
CA MET A 204 9.14 -13.72 8.92
C MET A 204 9.75 -14.73 9.87
N ASN A 205 10.44 -14.27 10.91
CA ASN A 205 11.03 -15.16 11.90
C ASN A 205 9.94 -15.91 12.67
N SER A 206 8.86 -15.23 13.05
CA SER A 206 7.69 -15.86 13.68
C SER A 206 7.04 -16.89 12.74
N LEU A 207 6.86 -16.55 11.46
CA LEU A 207 6.32 -17.48 10.45
C LEU A 207 7.21 -18.71 10.27
N LEU A 208 8.52 -18.52 10.08
CA LEU A 208 9.47 -19.62 9.88
C LEU A 208 9.49 -20.57 11.08
N GLN A 209 9.45 -20.05 12.31
CA GLN A 209 9.33 -20.86 13.52
C GLN A 209 8.00 -21.62 13.53
N THR A 210 6.89 -20.97 13.15
CA THR A 210 5.56 -21.61 13.10
C THR A 210 5.52 -22.77 12.10
N LEU A 211 6.09 -22.57 10.90
CA LEU A 211 6.17 -23.60 9.88
C LEU A 211 7.12 -24.74 10.29
N TYR A 212 8.23 -24.40 10.97
CA TYR A 212 9.16 -25.39 11.52
C TYR A 212 8.48 -26.29 12.58
N PHE A 213 7.72 -25.68 13.50
CA PHE A 213 6.97 -26.42 14.53
C PHE A 213 5.73 -27.15 13.99
N THR A 214 5.34 -26.91 12.74
CA THR A 214 4.37 -27.74 12.03
C THR A 214 5.06 -29.04 11.58
N ASN A 215 5.17 -30.00 12.50
CA ASN A 215 6.00 -31.21 12.35
C ASN A 215 5.77 -31.98 11.04
N LYS A 216 4.52 -32.12 10.57
CA LYS A 216 4.22 -32.79 9.30
C LYS A 216 4.76 -32.00 8.11
N LEU A 217 4.60 -30.67 8.11
CA LEU A 217 5.17 -29.80 7.09
C LEU A 217 6.69 -29.83 7.11
N ARG A 218 7.32 -29.77 8.29
CA ARG A 218 8.78 -29.88 8.44
C ARG A 218 9.33 -31.16 7.80
N LYS A 219 8.68 -32.31 8.06
CA LYS A 219 9.04 -33.59 7.43
C LYS A 219 8.88 -33.53 5.90
N ALA A 220 7.78 -32.98 5.40
CA ALA A 220 7.55 -32.82 3.97
C ALA A 220 8.57 -31.89 3.30
N VAL A 221 8.97 -30.80 3.96
CA VAL A 221 10.03 -29.89 3.49
C VAL A 221 11.35 -30.63 3.36
N TYR A 222 11.73 -31.48 4.32
CA TYR A 222 12.95 -32.29 4.22
C TYR A 222 12.93 -33.31 3.07
N GLN A 223 11.75 -33.70 2.58
CA GLN A 223 11.59 -34.62 1.46
C GLN A 223 11.55 -33.92 0.09
N MET A 224 11.59 -32.59 0.03
CA MET A 224 11.61 -31.87 -1.25
C MET A 224 12.90 -32.18 -2.03
N PRO A 225 12.82 -32.51 -3.33
CA PRO A 225 14.00 -32.84 -4.15
C PRO A 225 14.74 -31.55 -4.55
N THR A 226 15.75 -31.18 -3.77
CA THR A 226 16.52 -29.92 -3.94
C THR A 226 17.99 -30.18 -4.32
N GLU A 227 18.35 -31.42 -4.65
CA GLU A 227 19.73 -31.85 -4.92
C GLU A 227 20.38 -31.11 -6.11
N ASN A 228 19.56 -30.69 -7.08
CA ASN A 228 20.01 -29.98 -8.28
C ASN A 228 19.70 -28.47 -8.24
N ASP A 229 19.18 -27.98 -7.12
CA ASP A 229 18.79 -26.59 -6.99
C ASP A 229 20.00 -25.68 -6.75
N ASP A 230 19.95 -24.45 -7.29
CA ASP A 230 20.92 -23.42 -6.96
C ASP A 230 20.74 -22.97 -5.49
N PRO A 231 21.75 -23.15 -4.62
CA PRO A 231 21.68 -22.80 -3.20
C PRO A 231 21.32 -21.35 -2.91
N ASN A 232 21.59 -20.43 -3.86
CA ASN A 232 21.35 -19.00 -3.73
C ASN A 232 20.06 -18.54 -4.43
N ARG A 233 19.26 -19.44 -4.98
CA ARG A 233 17.99 -19.11 -5.64
C ARG A 233 16.83 -19.97 -5.18
N SER A 234 17.08 -21.21 -4.77
CA SER A 234 16.01 -22.11 -4.35
C SER A 234 15.49 -21.75 -2.97
N VAL A 235 14.20 -21.40 -2.94
CA VAL A 235 13.44 -21.20 -1.72
C VAL A 235 13.26 -22.51 -0.96
N ALA A 236 13.06 -23.62 -1.67
CA ALA A 236 12.90 -24.94 -1.06
C ALA A 236 14.20 -25.35 -0.32
N PHE A 237 15.35 -25.18 -0.96
CA PHE A 237 16.65 -25.45 -0.34
C PHE A 237 16.93 -24.52 0.85
N ALA A 238 16.62 -23.22 0.71
CA ALA A 238 16.76 -22.26 1.81
C ALA A 238 15.88 -22.63 3.02
N LEU A 239 14.65 -23.09 2.79
CA LEU A 239 13.73 -23.51 3.85
C LEU A 239 14.20 -24.80 4.53
N GLN A 240 14.66 -25.80 3.76
CA GLN A 240 15.27 -27.02 4.29
C GLN A 240 16.47 -26.72 5.19
N ARG A 241 17.39 -25.87 4.71
CA ARG A 241 18.55 -25.43 5.50
C ARG A 241 18.13 -24.73 6.78
N THR A 242 17.18 -23.79 6.70
CA THR A 242 16.67 -23.06 7.88
C THR A 242 16.09 -24.02 8.90
N PHE A 243 15.27 -24.99 8.49
CA PHE A 243 14.69 -25.98 9.38
C PHE A 243 15.74 -26.92 9.96
N TYR A 244 16.71 -27.36 9.15
CA TYR A 244 17.82 -28.20 9.63
C TYR A 244 18.62 -27.48 10.71
N GLU A 245 18.97 -26.21 10.50
CA GLU A 245 19.72 -25.41 11.46
C GLU A 245 18.89 -25.11 12.72
N LEU A 246 17.58 -24.89 12.63
CA LEU A 246 16.69 -24.75 13.80
C LEU A 246 16.65 -26.00 14.67
N GLN A 247 16.78 -27.18 14.06
CA GLN A 247 16.78 -28.46 14.77
C GLN A 247 18.12 -28.77 15.44
N HIS A 248 19.23 -28.55 14.73
CA HIS A 248 20.54 -29.06 15.14
C HIS A 248 21.48 -27.99 15.72
N SER A 249 21.33 -26.72 15.34
CA SER A 249 22.24 -25.66 15.79
C SER A 249 22.18 -25.47 17.32
N LEU A 250 23.29 -24.99 17.89
CA LEU A 250 23.42 -24.55 19.28
C LEU A 250 23.40 -23.02 19.40
N LYS A 251 23.40 -22.28 18.28
CA LYS A 251 23.53 -20.82 18.25
C LYS A 251 22.38 -20.18 17.49
N LEU A 252 22.02 -18.96 17.92
CA LEU A 252 21.08 -18.09 17.23
C LEU A 252 21.47 -17.94 15.75
N ASN A 253 20.63 -18.44 14.85
CA ASN A 253 20.94 -18.40 13.41
C ASN A 253 20.67 -17.01 12.85
N PRO A 254 21.59 -16.44 12.07
CA PRO A 254 21.27 -15.27 11.28
C PRO A 254 20.18 -15.63 10.25
N SER A 255 19.15 -14.80 10.14
CA SER A 255 18.18 -14.82 9.03
C SER A 255 18.83 -14.52 7.66
N SER A 256 20.16 -14.63 7.55
CA SER A 256 20.96 -14.31 6.37
C SER A 256 20.76 -15.29 5.21
N VAL A 257 20.02 -16.38 5.41
CA VAL A 257 19.83 -17.39 4.35
C VAL A 257 18.98 -16.86 3.20
N PHE A 258 18.16 -15.82 3.41
CA PHE A 258 17.45 -15.11 2.33
C PHE A 258 18.17 -13.84 1.83
N HIS A 259 19.34 -13.50 2.38
CA HIS A 259 20.07 -12.28 2.02
C HIS A 259 20.88 -12.41 0.73
N GLY A 260 21.29 -13.63 0.35
CA GLY A 260 21.96 -13.89 -0.91
C GLY A 260 21.02 -13.94 -2.12
N ASN A 261 19.71 -14.06 -1.88
CA ASN A 261 18.82 -14.49 -2.96
C ASN A 261 18.35 -13.33 -3.84
N TYR A 262 18.24 -12.10 -3.35
CA TYR A 262 17.70 -10.99 -4.18
C TYR A 262 18.12 -9.61 -3.67
N GLY A 263 19.19 -9.04 -4.24
CA GLY A 263 19.51 -7.61 -4.29
C GLY A 263 19.80 -6.90 -2.95
N ASP A 264 20.99 -6.29 -2.84
CA ASP A 264 21.55 -5.73 -1.60
C ASP A 264 20.92 -4.40 -1.11
N GLY A 265 19.61 -4.21 -1.31
CA GLY A 265 18.88 -2.97 -0.96
C GLY A 265 17.75 -3.18 0.06
N LEU A 266 17.70 -2.34 1.09
CA LEU A 266 16.66 -2.31 2.15
C LEU A 266 15.21 -2.26 1.62
N GLN A 267 14.97 -1.72 0.43
CA GLN A 267 13.66 -1.69 -0.24
C GLN A 267 13.29 -3.04 -0.90
N GLY A 268 14.24 -3.71 -1.57
CA GLY A 268 14.02 -5.06 -2.12
C GLY A 268 13.76 -6.10 -1.02
N LYS A 269 14.37 -5.90 0.15
CA LYS A 269 14.16 -6.74 1.34
C LYS A 269 12.75 -6.67 1.94
N ARG A 270 11.87 -5.72 1.58
CA ARG A 270 10.48 -5.64 2.10
C ARG A 270 9.46 -6.28 1.16
N GLN A 271 9.63 -6.06 -0.14
CA GLN A 271 8.68 -6.49 -1.18
C GLN A 271 8.65 -8.02 -1.37
N ILE A 272 9.83 -8.65 -1.37
CA ILE A 272 9.98 -10.09 -1.62
C ILE A 272 9.55 -10.96 -0.41
N LYS A 273 9.59 -10.39 0.80
CA LYS A 273 9.13 -11.09 2.02
C LYS A 273 7.61 -11.24 2.07
N MET A 274 6.86 -10.32 1.45
CA MET A 274 5.41 -10.35 1.39
C MET A 274 4.90 -11.31 0.30
N GLU A 275 5.60 -11.42 -0.83
CA GLU A 275 5.36 -12.45 -1.85
C GLU A 275 5.68 -13.87 -1.36
N MET A 276 6.75 -14.05 -0.58
CA MET A 276 7.01 -15.34 0.10
C MET A 276 5.88 -15.70 1.07
N TYR A 277 5.38 -14.74 1.87
CA TYR A 277 4.23 -14.97 2.75
C TYR A 277 3.01 -15.45 1.96
N GLY A 278 2.68 -14.77 0.85
CA GLY A 278 1.59 -15.17 -0.05
C GLY A 278 1.79 -16.59 -0.62
N ASN A 279 2.97 -16.89 -1.14
CA ASN A 279 3.22 -18.19 -1.78
C ASN A 279 3.28 -19.37 -0.79
N LEU A 280 3.78 -19.16 0.44
CA LEU A 280 3.92 -20.21 1.45
C LEU A 280 2.63 -20.43 2.27
N VAL A 281 1.85 -19.37 2.52
CA VAL A 281 0.63 -19.42 3.35
C VAL A 281 -0.64 -19.61 2.50
N LEU A 282 -0.70 -19.03 1.30
CA LEU A 282 -1.91 -19.05 0.46
C LEU A 282 -1.85 -20.06 -0.69
N GLY A 283 -0.71 -20.73 -0.89
CA GLY A 283 -0.52 -21.75 -1.90
C GLY A 283 -0.48 -21.19 -3.32
N ASN A 284 0.41 -21.74 -4.15
CA ASN A 284 0.35 -21.51 -5.59
C ASN A 284 -0.94 -22.12 -6.15
N GLU A 285 -1.89 -21.28 -6.57
CA GLU A 285 -3.12 -21.66 -7.31
C GLU A 285 -2.85 -22.53 -8.56
N LYS A 286 -1.60 -22.66 -9.00
CA LYS A 286 -1.23 -23.42 -10.19
C LYS A 286 -1.13 -24.93 -9.99
N HIS A 287 -1.03 -25.44 -8.76
CA HIS A 287 -0.89 -26.90 -8.53
C HIS A 287 -2.18 -27.62 -8.10
N LEU A 288 -3.24 -26.92 -7.70
CA LEU A 288 -4.54 -27.55 -7.39
C LEU A 288 -5.44 -27.77 -8.62
N GLN A 289 -5.16 -27.15 -9.76
CA GLN A 289 -5.94 -27.37 -11.00
C GLN A 289 -5.70 -28.76 -11.62
N THR A 290 -4.63 -29.46 -11.24
CA THR A 290 -4.33 -30.80 -11.78
C THR A 290 -5.16 -31.90 -11.08
N THR A 291 -5.63 -31.67 -9.86
CA THR A 291 -6.39 -32.67 -9.08
C THR A 291 -7.92 -32.51 -9.25
N ALA A 292 -8.39 -31.36 -9.72
CA ALA A 292 -9.80 -31.13 -10.07
C ALA A 292 -10.19 -31.68 -11.47
N GLY A 293 -9.21 -31.94 -12.34
CA GLY A 293 -9.42 -32.49 -13.68
C GLY A 293 -9.80 -33.99 -13.73
N SER A 294 -9.75 -34.69 -12.59
CA SER A 294 -10.06 -36.14 -12.51
C SER A 294 -11.50 -36.43 -12.06
N LEU A 295 -12.30 -35.41 -11.72
CA LEU A 295 -13.70 -35.57 -11.26
C LEU A 295 -14.73 -35.06 -12.27
N SER A 296 -14.30 -34.43 -13.36
CA SER A 296 -15.17 -33.94 -14.44
C SER A 296 -15.43 -34.95 -15.56
N THR A 297 -14.80 -36.13 -15.52
CA THR A 297 -14.94 -37.18 -16.57
C THR A 297 -16.08 -38.19 -16.35
N GLN A 298 -16.99 -37.95 -15.39
CA GLN A 298 -18.16 -38.81 -15.14
C GLN A 298 -19.53 -38.13 -15.28
N LEU A 299 -19.61 -36.90 -15.82
CA LEU A 299 -20.89 -36.18 -15.99
C LEU A 299 -21.18 -35.70 -17.43
N GLU A 300 -20.43 -36.19 -18.44
CA GLU A 300 -20.66 -35.88 -19.86
C GLU A 300 -21.43 -36.96 -20.65
N GLN A 301 -22.21 -37.81 -19.96
CA GLN A 301 -23.15 -38.74 -20.62
C GLN A 301 -24.59 -38.54 -20.13
N SER A 302 -25.09 -37.32 -20.15
CA SER A 302 -26.54 -37.08 -20.26
C SER A 302 -26.84 -35.61 -20.55
N ARG A 303 -27.06 -35.29 -21.82
CA ARG A 303 -28.06 -34.33 -22.35
C ARG A 303 -27.66 -33.84 -23.73
N THR A 304 -27.85 -34.70 -24.71
CA THR A 304 -28.20 -34.31 -26.07
C THR A 304 -29.64 -33.74 -26.06
N GLY A 305 -29.84 -32.52 -26.56
CA GLY A 305 -31.18 -31.95 -26.71
C GLY A 305 -31.22 -30.51 -27.22
N VAL A 306 -31.13 -30.37 -28.55
CA VAL A 306 -31.79 -29.42 -29.49
C VAL A 306 -31.95 -27.94 -29.10
N ALA A 307 -31.54 -27.09 -30.05
CA ALA A 307 -31.58 -25.63 -30.10
C ALA A 307 -33.00 -25.01 -30.16
N ASP A 308 -33.11 -23.75 -29.72
CA ASP A 308 -33.98 -22.74 -30.32
C ASP A 308 -33.42 -21.32 -30.08
N ASP A 309 -33.49 -20.49 -31.12
CA ASP A 309 -32.98 -19.12 -31.26
C ASP A 309 -33.88 -18.04 -30.59
N LEU A 310 -33.25 -16.87 -30.27
CA LEU A 310 -33.74 -15.46 -30.35
C LEU A 310 -33.41 -14.55 -29.12
N PRO A 311 -33.35 -13.20 -29.30
CA PRO A 311 -32.18 -12.38 -28.92
C PRO A 311 -32.33 -11.51 -27.66
N VAL A 312 -31.17 -11.05 -27.18
CA VAL A 312 -30.95 -10.17 -26.03
C VAL A 312 -31.40 -8.73 -26.32
N SER A 313 -32.30 -8.21 -25.48
CA SER A 313 -32.70 -6.81 -25.40
C SER A 313 -32.09 -6.10 -24.19
N THR A 314 -31.44 -4.96 -24.42
CA THR A 314 -30.91 -4.03 -23.41
C THR A 314 -32.04 -3.29 -22.68
N PRO A 315 -32.03 -3.11 -21.35
CA PRO A 315 -33.03 -2.32 -20.65
C PRO A 315 -32.65 -0.84 -20.47
N CYS A 316 -33.69 0.00 -20.54
CA CYS A 316 -33.73 1.45 -20.42
C CYS A 316 -33.52 2.00 -19.00
N HIS A 317 -33.02 3.23 -18.95
CA HIS A 317 -32.98 4.16 -17.81
C HIS A 317 -34.36 4.67 -17.36
N LEU A 318 -34.46 5.07 -16.07
CA LEU A 318 -35.04 6.32 -15.49
C LEU A 318 -35.39 6.09 -13.97
N PRO A 319 -35.78 7.09 -13.15
CA PRO A 319 -35.17 8.39 -12.77
C PRO A 319 -35.26 8.71 -11.24
N CYS A 320 -34.54 9.73 -10.72
CA CYS A 320 -34.85 10.46 -9.45
C CYS A 320 -33.84 11.62 -9.27
N SER A 321 -34.14 12.92 -9.40
CA SER A 321 -35.00 13.90 -8.68
C SER A 321 -34.28 14.76 -7.60
N SER A 322 -34.16 16.07 -7.93
CA SER A 322 -34.21 17.29 -7.06
C SER A 322 -33.09 17.51 -6.00
N THR A 323 -32.51 18.71 -5.77
CA THR A 323 -33.02 20.10 -5.78
C THR A 323 -31.93 21.19 -5.95
N ALA A 324 -32.28 22.28 -6.68
CA ALA A 324 -31.96 23.73 -6.54
C ALA A 324 -30.51 24.22 -6.24
N SER A 325 -29.96 25.31 -6.80
CA SER A 325 -30.41 26.36 -7.73
C SER A 325 -29.21 27.27 -8.07
N SER A 326 -28.95 27.53 -9.35
CA SER A 326 -28.45 28.84 -9.80
C SER A 326 -28.53 28.92 -11.33
N SER A 327 -29.39 29.80 -11.80
CA SER A 327 -29.63 30.11 -13.19
C SER A 327 -28.41 30.77 -13.86
N VAL A 328 -27.83 30.09 -14.86
CA VAL A 328 -27.14 30.76 -15.96
C VAL A 328 -27.54 30.02 -17.24
N GLN A 329 -28.25 30.72 -18.12
CA GLN A 329 -28.66 30.23 -19.42
C GLN A 329 -27.43 29.74 -20.21
N ALA A 330 -27.45 28.48 -20.61
CA ALA A 330 -26.52 27.93 -21.59
C ALA A 330 -26.87 28.53 -22.96
N THR A 331 -26.24 29.63 -23.32
CA THR A 331 -26.13 30.08 -24.71
C THR A 331 -25.31 29.07 -25.48
N SER A 332 -25.95 28.36 -26.42
CA SER A 332 -25.25 27.60 -27.44
C SER A 332 -24.39 28.54 -28.27
N MET A 333 -23.10 28.64 -27.96
CA MET A 333 -22.15 29.31 -28.83
C MET A 333 -21.88 28.40 -30.03
N ALA A 334 -22.75 28.45 -31.03
CA ALA A 334 -22.34 28.17 -32.40
C ALA A 334 -21.19 29.15 -32.72
N PRO A 335 -20.02 28.68 -33.17
CA PRO A 335 -18.97 29.60 -33.57
C PRO A 335 -19.45 30.27 -34.87
N GLN A 336 -19.95 31.50 -34.78
CA GLN A 336 -20.01 32.39 -35.92
C GLN A 336 -18.58 32.67 -36.36
N ARG A 337 -18.05 31.82 -37.25
CA ARG A 337 -16.78 32.09 -37.94
C ARG A 337 -17.07 33.04 -39.10
N PRO A 338 -16.41 34.20 -39.21
CA PRO A 338 -16.47 34.99 -40.41
C PRO A 338 -15.90 34.16 -41.57
N CYS A 339 -16.58 34.19 -42.71
CA CYS A 339 -16.14 33.54 -43.95
C CYS A 339 -14.88 34.23 -44.47
N GLU A 340 -13.72 33.88 -43.90
CA GLU A 340 -12.43 34.39 -44.32
C GLU A 340 -12.00 33.75 -45.64
N VAL A 341 -11.46 34.59 -46.52
CA VAL A 341 -10.93 34.21 -47.82
C VAL A 341 -9.55 33.63 -47.55
N LEU A 342 -9.40 32.31 -47.73
CA LEU A 342 -8.18 31.63 -47.27
C LEU A 342 -7.05 31.67 -48.30
N LEU A 343 -7.35 31.57 -49.60
CA LEU A 343 -6.31 31.58 -50.65
C LEU A 343 -5.92 33.03 -51.03
N SER A 344 -4.66 33.23 -51.37
CA SER A 344 -4.19 34.39 -52.13
C SER A 344 -4.50 34.24 -53.63
N ALA A 345 -4.47 35.34 -54.39
CA ALA A 345 -4.71 35.31 -55.84
C ALA A 345 -3.72 34.40 -56.58
N LYS A 346 -2.43 34.47 -56.23
CA LYS A 346 -1.38 33.63 -56.83
C LYS A 346 -1.56 32.14 -56.54
N GLU A 347 -1.96 31.78 -55.32
CA GLU A 347 -2.26 30.39 -54.97
C GLU A 347 -3.49 29.87 -55.75
N CYS A 348 -4.51 30.71 -55.92
CA CYS A 348 -5.68 30.37 -56.71
C CYS A 348 -5.29 30.12 -58.18
N GLU A 349 -4.52 31.03 -58.79
CA GLU A 349 -4.04 30.89 -60.17
C GLU A 349 -3.24 29.60 -60.37
N ASN A 350 -2.34 29.28 -59.44
CA ASN A 350 -1.56 28.04 -59.47
C ASN A 350 -2.46 26.80 -59.38
N LEU A 351 -3.45 26.79 -58.48
CA LEU A 351 -4.41 25.68 -58.35
C LEU A 351 -5.28 25.55 -59.60
N ILE A 352 -5.72 26.66 -60.19
CA ILE A 352 -6.50 26.66 -61.43
C ILE A 352 -5.66 26.08 -62.59
N ALA A 353 -4.41 26.53 -62.74
CA ALA A 353 -3.50 26.02 -63.75
C ALA A 353 -3.21 24.53 -63.55
N GLN A 354 -3.01 24.09 -62.31
CA GLN A 354 -2.77 22.70 -61.95
C GLN A 354 -3.99 21.80 -62.25
N PHE A 355 -5.19 22.26 -61.92
CA PHE A 355 -6.40 21.43 -62.00
C PHE A 355 -7.11 21.45 -63.35
N PHE A 356 -7.01 22.55 -64.09
CA PHE A 356 -7.77 22.77 -65.31
C PHE A 356 -6.89 23.05 -66.53
N GLY A 357 -5.57 23.21 -66.33
CA GLY A 357 -4.62 23.60 -67.38
C GLY A 357 -4.74 25.07 -67.77
N THR A 358 -3.91 25.52 -68.72
CA THR A 358 -3.85 26.93 -69.17
C THR A 358 -4.79 27.24 -70.34
N LYS A 359 -5.39 26.22 -70.97
CA LYS A 359 -6.24 26.37 -72.17
C LYS A 359 -7.71 26.65 -71.85
N LYS A 360 -8.15 26.36 -70.62
CA LYS A 360 -9.55 26.53 -70.21
C LYS A 360 -9.77 27.90 -69.60
N VAL A 361 -10.93 28.50 -69.89
CA VAL A 361 -11.35 29.76 -69.27
C VAL A 361 -12.05 29.46 -67.95
N VAL A 362 -11.44 29.90 -66.85
CA VAL A 362 -11.92 29.65 -65.48
C VAL A 362 -12.22 30.97 -64.77
N ASN A 363 -13.50 31.16 -64.45
CA ASN A 363 -14.00 32.30 -63.71
C ASN A 363 -14.01 31.98 -62.21
N SER A 364 -13.29 32.75 -61.40
CA SER A 364 -13.19 32.57 -59.95
C SER A 364 -13.15 33.92 -59.23
N TYR A 365 -13.34 33.91 -57.91
CA TYR A 365 -13.26 35.12 -57.08
C TYR A 365 -11.95 35.92 -57.28
N TYR A 366 -10.86 35.22 -57.60
CA TYR A 366 -9.50 35.79 -57.66
C TYR A 366 -9.05 36.16 -59.07
N THR A 367 -9.53 35.44 -60.09
CA THR A 367 -9.12 35.64 -61.49
C THR A 367 -10.04 36.60 -62.25
N CYS A 368 -11.14 37.02 -61.63
CA CYS A 368 -12.08 37.93 -62.23
C CYS A 368 -11.52 39.38 -62.21
N PRO A 369 -11.39 40.08 -63.36
CA PRO A 369 -10.68 41.35 -63.47
C PRO A 369 -11.38 42.52 -62.76
N SER A 370 -12.66 42.38 -62.39
CA SER A 370 -13.43 43.40 -61.68
C SER A 370 -14.62 42.79 -60.93
N LYS A 371 -15.02 43.39 -59.81
CA LYS A 371 -16.27 43.04 -59.08
C LYS A 371 -17.55 43.35 -59.86
N LEU A 372 -17.44 44.04 -61.00
CA LEU A 372 -18.52 44.34 -61.93
C LEU A 372 -18.40 43.54 -63.24
N CYS A 373 -17.48 42.59 -63.31
CA CYS A 373 -17.37 41.72 -64.47
C CYS A 373 -18.65 40.88 -64.61
N ASN A 374 -19.15 40.76 -65.84
CA ASN A 374 -20.24 39.86 -66.21
C ASN A 374 -19.91 39.09 -67.50
N SER A 375 -18.63 38.99 -67.82
CA SER A 375 -18.16 38.52 -69.12
C SER A 375 -18.04 37.00 -69.10
N LEU A 376 -18.84 36.35 -69.95
CA LEU A 376 -18.65 34.96 -70.40
C LEU A 376 -18.42 35.01 -71.90
N ARG A 377 -17.67 34.05 -72.48
CA ARG A 377 -17.52 33.98 -73.94
C ARG A 377 -18.88 33.78 -74.61
N GLU A 378 -19.05 34.37 -75.80
CA GLU A 378 -20.30 34.27 -76.56
C GLU A 378 -20.71 32.81 -76.85
N GLU A 379 -19.71 31.95 -77.10
CA GLU A 379 -19.86 30.50 -77.24
C GLU A 379 -20.49 29.86 -75.99
N GLU A 380 -20.06 30.27 -74.80
CA GLU A 380 -20.58 29.76 -73.54
C GLU A 380 -22.00 30.28 -73.27
N ILE A 381 -22.27 31.55 -73.61
CA ILE A 381 -23.62 32.13 -73.52
C ILE A 381 -24.58 31.38 -74.45
N ALA A 382 -24.16 31.08 -75.69
CA ALA A 382 -24.93 30.30 -76.64
C ALA A 382 -25.20 28.87 -76.12
N ARG A 383 -24.17 28.20 -75.58
CA ARG A 383 -24.29 26.87 -74.97
C ARG A 383 -25.27 26.84 -73.80
N LEU A 384 -25.18 27.81 -72.89
CA LEU A 384 -26.09 27.91 -71.74
C LEU A 384 -27.53 28.16 -72.19
N LYS A 385 -27.76 29.02 -73.20
CA LYS A 385 -29.09 29.25 -73.80
C LYS A 385 -29.65 27.98 -74.44
N GLN A 386 -28.84 27.26 -75.22
CA GLN A 386 -29.24 26.00 -75.88
C GLN A 386 -29.72 24.96 -74.87
N HIS A 387 -29.02 24.82 -73.75
CA HIS A 387 -29.38 23.86 -72.69
C HIS A 387 -30.40 24.39 -71.67
N LYS A 388 -31.00 25.57 -71.90
CA LYS A 388 -31.93 26.24 -70.97
C LYS A 388 -31.33 26.40 -69.55
N LYS A 389 -30.04 26.66 -69.45
CA LYS A 389 -29.32 26.89 -68.18
C LYS A 389 -28.95 28.36 -68.03
N LYS A 390 -28.87 28.84 -66.79
CA LYS A 390 -28.43 30.21 -66.48
C LYS A 390 -27.39 30.15 -65.36
N TYR A 391 -26.19 30.61 -65.66
CA TYR A 391 -25.17 30.93 -64.65
C TYR A 391 -25.21 32.43 -64.39
N ILE A 392 -25.08 32.84 -63.12
CA ILE A 392 -24.97 34.25 -62.75
C ILE A 392 -23.52 34.51 -62.38
N HIS A 393 -22.84 35.35 -63.17
CA HIS A 393 -21.41 35.61 -63.01
C HIS A 393 -21.07 36.15 -61.61
N THR A 394 -21.95 36.93 -61.00
CA THR A 394 -21.71 37.51 -59.66
C THR A 394 -21.59 36.47 -58.53
N TRP A 395 -22.04 35.21 -58.73
CA TRP A 395 -21.99 34.18 -57.68
C TRP A 395 -20.58 33.90 -57.16
N HIS A 396 -19.57 33.87 -58.03
CA HIS A 396 -18.18 33.65 -57.60
C HIS A 396 -17.49 34.94 -57.15
N GLN A 397 -18.10 36.11 -57.31
CA GLN A 397 -17.60 37.39 -56.80
C GLN A 397 -18.04 37.64 -55.34
N GLU A 398 -19.03 36.89 -54.87
CA GLU A 398 -19.45 36.95 -53.47
C GLU A 398 -18.35 36.40 -52.55
N LYS A 399 -18.04 37.14 -51.48
CA LYS A 399 -17.05 36.72 -50.48
C LYS A 399 -17.38 35.34 -49.89
N ALA A 400 -18.65 34.96 -49.78
CA ALA A 400 -19.05 33.67 -49.24
C ALA A 400 -18.82 32.48 -50.21
N ASN A 401 -18.52 32.75 -51.48
CA ASN A 401 -18.27 31.77 -52.54
C ASN A 401 -16.84 31.86 -53.08
N TRP A 402 -15.88 32.39 -52.32
CA TRP A 402 -14.50 32.56 -52.79
C TRP A 402 -13.85 31.25 -53.30
N TRP A 403 -14.34 30.11 -52.83
CA TRP A 403 -13.92 28.75 -53.21
C TRP A 403 -14.44 28.27 -54.57
N LEU A 404 -15.40 28.99 -55.18
CA LEU A 404 -16.10 28.59 -56.41
C LEU A 404 -15.27 28.92 -57.65
N CYS A 405 -15.14 27.93 -58.54
CA CYS A 405 -14.67 28.10 -59.91
C CYS A 405 -15.75 27.70 -60.90
N PHE A 406 -16.01 28.55 -61.88
CA PHE A 406 -16.83 28.22 -63.04
C PHE A 406 -15.93 28.06 -64.26
N VAL A 407 -15.80 26.82 -64.72
CA VAL A 407 -15.02 26.46 -65.91
C VAL A 407 -15.98 26.47 -67.10
N GLU A 408 -15.75 27.35 -68.06
CA GLU A 408 -16.61 27.42 -69.26
C GLU A 408 -16.57 26.09 -70.04
N GLY A 409 -17.70 25.68 -70.62
CA GLY A 409 -17.86 24.35 -71.20
C GLY A 409 -18.16 23.24 -70.18
N GLU A 410 -17.72 23.36 -68.93
CA GLU A 410 -17.82 22.28 -67.92
C GLU A 410 -18.80 22.57 -66.79
N GLY A 411 -18.71 23.69 -66.08
CA GLY A 411 -19.60 24.00 -64.95
C GLY A 411 -18.86 24.36 -63.66
N MET A 412 -19.49 24.12 -62.51
CA MET A 412 -19.02 24.61 -61.20
C MET A 412 -18.14 23.59 -60.46
N PHE A 413 -17.00 24.05 -59.97
CA PHE A 413 -16.05 23.31 -59.13
C PHE A 413 -15.78 24.05 -57.81
N CYS A 414 -15.32 23.31 -56.80
CA CYS A 414 -14.80 23.85 -55.55
C CYS A 414 -13.29 23.60 -55.47
N LEU A 415 -12.49 24.67 -55.42
CA LEU A 415 -11.02 24.56 -55.38
C LEU A 415 -10.52 23.79 -54.16
N LEU A 416 -11.05 24.07 -52.97
CA LEU A 416 -10.60 23.42 -51.74
C LEU A 416 -10.97 21.95 -51.70
N CYS A 417 -12.20 21.61 -52.07
CA CYS A 417 -12.63 20.21 -52.09
C CYS A 417 -11.85 19.41 -53.15
N LYS A 418 -11.47 20.04 -54.27
CA LYS A 418 -10.61 19.42 -55.30
C LYS A 418 -9.17 19.26 -54.81
N LYS A 419 -8.61 20.26 -54.11
CA LYS A 419 -7.25 20.22 -53.51
C LYS A 419 -7.10 19.14 -52.44
N HIS A 420 -8.03 19.05 -51.49
CA HIS A 420 -7.92 18.12 -50.35
C HIS A 420 -8.47 16.71 -50.61
N ALA A 421 -9.15 16.49 -51.74
CA ALA A 421 -9.62 15.19 -52.21
C ALA A 421 -10.29 14.32 -51.10
N ILE A 422 -11.14 14.93 -50.28
CA ILE A 422 -11.71 14.30 -49.07
C ILE A 422 -12.61 13.12 -49.45
N LYS A 423 -12.16 11.91 -49.11
CA LYS A 423 -12.95 10.67 -49.22
C LYS A 423 -13.87 10.53 -47.99
N THR A 424 -15.10 10.07 -48.22
CA THR A 424 -16.08 9.77 -47.16
C THR A 424 -16.49 8.31 -47.31
N VAL A 425 -16.66 7.59 -46.19
CA VAL A 425 -16.90 6.14 -46.14
C VAL A 425 -18.15 5.71 -46.93
N GLN A 426 -19.08 6.63 -47.18
CA GLN A 426 -20.38 6.37 -47.82
C GLN A 426 -20.46 6.63 -49.34
N ASN A 427 -19.42 7.11 -50.03
CA ASN A 427 -19.54 7.41 -51.48
C ASN A 427 -18.42 6.79 -52.31
N LYS A 428 -18.75 5.72 -53.04
CA LYS A 428 -17.94 5.10 -54.10
C LYS A 428 -18.10 5.78 -55.48
N GLU A 429 -18.85 6.89 -55.58
CA GLU A 429 -19.09 7.57 -56.87
C GLU A 429 -18.61 9.02 -56.89
N GLU A 430 -18.22 9.46 -58.09
CA GLU A 430 -17.64 10.75 -58.44
C GLU A 430 -18.38 11.94 -57.81
N SER A 431 -17.69 12.66 -56.93
CA SER A 431 -18.34 13.67 -56.11
C SER A 431 -18.40 15.01 -56.87
N ALA A 432 -19.61 15.47 -57.22
CA ALA A 432 -19.83 16.75 -57.89
C ALA A 432 -19.10 17.89 -57.15
N PHE A 433 -18.60 18.88 -57.90
CA PHE A 433 -17.67 19.95 -57.49
C PHE A 433 -16.20 19.56 -57.32
N THR A 434 -15.83 18.27 -57.42
CA THR A 434 -14.42 17.82 -57.27
C THR A 434 -13.88 17.17 -58.54
N GLN A 435 -14.22 15.89 -58.78
CA GLN A 435 -13.85 15.15 -59.98
C GLN A 435 -14.72 15.59 -61.16
N THR A 436 -16.04 15.64 -60.95
CA THR A 436 -17.02 16.10 -61.93
C THR A 436 -17.52 17.51 -61.63
N ALA A 437 -17.78 18.30 -62.67
CA ALA A 437 -18.37 19.62 -62.54
C ALA A 437 -19.82 19.51 -62.08
N SER A 438 -20.24 20.40 -61.18
CA SER A 438 -21.66 20.53 -60.85
C SER A 438 -22.39 21.24 -61.98
N MET A 439 -23.24 20.49 -62.67
CA MET A 439 -24.09 20.97 -63.76
C MET A 439 -25.38 21.65 -63.29
N ARG A 440 -25.66 21.61 -61.97
CA ARG A 440 -26.86 22.18 -61.34
C ARG A 440 -26.62 23.64 -60.95
N LEU A 441 -26.62 24.51 -61.95
CA LEU A 441 -26.37 25.96 -61.86
C LEU A 441 -27.53 26.69 -61.14
N LYS A 442 -27.66 26.46 -59.82
CA LYS A 442 -28.61 27.12 -58.92
C LYS A 442 -27.87 27.60 -57.69
N TYR A 443 -28.23 28.77 -57.17
CA TYR A 443 -27.58 29.33 -55.97
C TYR A 443 -27.76 28.43 -54.74
N ASP A 444 -28.91 27.79 -54.58
CA ASP A 444 -29.13 26.83 -53.48
C ASP A 444 -28.16 25.64 -53.53
N THR A 445 -27.73 25.22 -54.73
CA THR A 445 -26.69 24.18 -54.87
C THR A 445 -25.36 24.64 -54.24
N LEU A 446 -25.03 25.94 -54.35
CA LEU A 446 -23.83 26.52 -53.75
C LEU A 446 -23.95 26.60 -52.23
N LYS A 447 -25.12 27.00 -51.70
CA LYS A 447 -25.38 27.00 -50.26
C LYS A 447 -25.26 25.59 -49.66
N VAL A 448 -25.96 24.62 -50.25
CA VAL A 448 -25.92 23.21 -49.81
C VAL A 448 -24.50 22.66 -49.86
N HIS A 449 -23.70 23.01 -50.88
CA HIS A 449 -22.30 22.61 -50.92
C HIS A 449 -21.48 23.28 -49.81
N ARG A 450 -21.61 24.60 -49.64
CA ARG A 450 -20.88 25.39 -48.63
C ARG A 450 -21.11 24.85 -47.22
N ASP A 451 -22.35 24.50 -46.91
CA ASP A 451 -22.75 24.01 -45.59
C ASP A 451 -22.55 22.48 -45.44
N SER A 452 -22.06 21.81 -46.50
CA SER A 452 -21.81 20.38 -46.45
C SER A 452 -20.62 20.05 -45.55
N PHE A 453 -20.72 18.92 -44.83
CA PHE A 453 -19.64 18.39 -44.00
C PHE A 453 -18.31 18.26 -44.76
N ARG A 454 -18.36 17.86 -46.05
CA ARG A 454 -17.17 17.75 -46.91
C ARG A 454 -16.49 19.10 -47.11
N HIS A 455 -17.26 20.14 -47.42
CA HIS A 455 -16.71 21.48 -47.62
C HIS A 455 -16.13 22.03 -46.32
N CYS A 456 -16.87 21.92 -45.20
CA CYS A 456 -16.38 22.34 -43.89
C CYS A 456 -15.07 21.64 -43.50
N LYS A 457 -14.94 20.33 -43.79
CA LYS A 457 -13.72 19.57 -43.54
C LYS A 457 -12.55 20.04 -44.42
N ALA A 458 -12.79 20.33 -45.71
CA ALA A 458 -11.77 20.86 -46.62
C ALA A 458 -11.27 22.25 -46.20
N VAL A 459 -12.19 23.12 -45.75
CA VAL A 459 -11.87 24.44 -45.21
C VAL A 459 -11.04 24.30 -43.93
N ASN A 460 -11.44 23.43 -42.99
CA ASN A 460 -10.66 23.18 -41.76
C ASN A 460 -9.27 22.61 -42.07
N GLN A 461 -9.14 21.71 -43.05
CA GLN A 461 -7.84 21.15 -43.43
C GLN A 461 -6.91 22.20 -44.06
N GLU A 462 -7.45 23.10 -44.89
CA GLU A 462 -6.70 24.24 -45.43
C GLU A 462 -6.27 25.21 -44.32
N LEU A 463 -7.16 25.50 -43.38
CA LEU A 463 -6.85 26.30 -42.20
C LEU A 463 -5.71 25.65 -41.40
N LEU A 464 -5.83 24.37 -41.07
CA LEU A 464 -4.82 23.60 -40.36
C LEU A 464 -3.45 23.64 -41.06
N GLN A 465 -3.40 23.52 -42.39
CA GLN A 465 -2.14 23.65 -43.15
C GLN A 465 -1.47 25.01 -42.96
N ARG A 466 -2.28 26.06 -42.81
CA ARG A 466 -1.84 27.46 -42.69
C ARG A 466 -1.60 27.93 -41.26
N MET A 467 -2.02 27.16 -40.25
CA MET A 467 -1.77 27.56 -38.87
C MET A 467 -0.28 27.43 -38.54
N SER A 468 0.24 28.39 -37.77
CA SER A 468 1.58 28.32 -37.18
C SER A 468 1.79 26.97 -36.49
N VAL A 469 3.02 26.44 -36.53
CA VAL A 469 3.44 25.23 -35.80
C VAL A 469 2.98 25.30 -34.34
N PHE A 470 3.02 26.49 -33.74
CA PHE A 470 2.53 26.76 -32.39
C PHE A 470 1.04 26.44 -32.21
N HIS A 471 0.18 26.80 -33.17
CA HIS A 471 -1.25 26.52 -33.04
C HIS A 471 -1.56 25.04 -33.26
N LYS A 472 -0.88 24.37 -34.20
CA LYS A 472 -1.00 22.91 -34.37
C LYS A 472 -0.67 22.19 -33.08
N GLU A 473 0.40 22.60 -32.41
CA GLU A 473 0.82 22.05 -31.12
C GLU A 473 -0.20 22.31 -30.01
N VAL A 474 -0.82 23.49 -29.96
CA VAL A 474 -1.89 23.81 -28.99
C VAL A 474 -3.15 22.97 -29.23
N VAL A 475 -3.53 22.74 -30.49
CA VAL A 475 -4.66 21.87 -30.85
C VAL A 475 -4.36 20.43 -30.45
N GLU A 476 -3.20 19.91 -30.85
CA GLU A 476 -2.76 18.55 -30.52
C GLU A 476 -2.73 18.33 -29.00
N ARG A 477 -2.15 19.27 -28.24
CA ARG A 477 -2.14 19.23 -26.77
C ARG A 477 -3.53 19.18 -26.14
N LYS A 478 -4.52 19.85 -26.73
CA LYS A 478 -5.92 19.79 -26.25
C LYS A 478 -6.58 18.46 -26.61
N GLU A 479 -6.36 17.96 -27.81
CA GLU A 479 -6.95 16.71 -28.28
C GLU A 479 -6.39 15.48 -27.54
N THR A 480 -5.09 15.50 -27.20
CA THR A 480 -4.43 14.38 -26.51
C THR A 480 -4.40 14.51 -24.99
N ALA A 481 -4.96 15.57 -24.41
CA ALA A 481 -4.85 15.84 -22.97
C ALA A 481 -5.34 14.67 -22.09
N LYS A 482 -6.47 14.06 -22.46
CA LYS A 482 -7.05 12.92 -21.74
C LYS A 482 -6.16 11.67 -21.85
N ASP A 483 -5.72 11.34 -23.06
CA ASP A 483 -4.84 10.19 -23.33
C ASP A 483 -3.50 10.30 -22.56
N VAL A 484 -2.93 11.51 -22.52
CA VAL A 484 -1.70 11.79 -21.76
C VAL A 484 -1.90 11.57 -20.27
N LEU A 485 -3.02 12.02 -19.70
CA LEU A 485 -3.35 11.78 -18.30
C LEU A 485 -3.57 10.29 -18.03
N GLU A 486 -4.33 9.59 -18.86
CA GLU A 486 -4.60 8.15 -18.72
C GLU A 486 -3.31 7.33 -18.71
N LYS A 487 -2.38 7.63 -19.62
CA LYS A 487 -1.05 7.01 -19.66
C LYS A 487 -0.22 7.37 -18.43
N ALA A 488 -0.26 8.62 -17.97
CA ALA A 488 0.44 9.03 -16.77
C ALA A 488 -0.10 8.30 -15.53
N PHE A 489 -1.41 8.18 -15.37
CA PHE A 489 -2.02 7.40 -14.29
C PHE A 489 -1.69 5.91 -14.39
N SER A 490 -1.61 5.36 -15.60
CA SER A 490 -1.18 3.96 -15.81
C SER A 490 0.26 3.74 -15.33
N VAL A 491 1.16 4.69 -15.61
CA VAL A 491 2.54 4.67 -15.10
C VAL A 491 2.57 4.80 -13.58
N ALA A 492 1.77 5.71 -12.99
CA ALA A 492 1.68 5.86 -11.54
C ALA A 492 1.16 4.59 -10.87
N TYR A 493 0.12 3.98 -11.43
CA TYR A 493 -0.44 2.71 -10.97
C TYR A 493 0.56 1.57 -11.05
N PHE A 494 1.29 1.45 -12.16
CA PHE A 494 2.36 0.47 -12.28
C PHE A 494 3.42 0.64 -11.19
N LEU A 495 3.87 1.87 -10.94
CA LEU A 495 4.85 2.13 -9.86
C LEU A 495 4.30 1.74 -8.49
N ALA A 496 3.04 2.07 -8.20
CA ALA A 496 2.41 1.71 -6.94
C ALA A 496 2.28 0.19 -6.78
N LYS A 497 1.79 -0.49 -7.83
CA LYS A 497 1.58 -1.94 -7.86
C LYS A 497 2.87 -2.72 -7.74
N GLU A 498 3.91 -2.27 -8.42
CA GLU A 498 5.25 -2.88 -8.38
C GLU A 498 6.12 -2.31 -7.25
N HIS A 499 5.52 -1.59 -6.29
CA HIS A 499 6.16 -0.95 -5.14
C HIS A 499 7.45 -0.16 -5.47
N VAL A 500 7.50 0.45 -6.65
CA VAL A 500 8.61 1.28 -7.10
C VAL A 500 8.44 2.69 -6.51
N ALA A 501 9.55 3.27 -6.06
CA ALA A 501 9.53 4.59 -5.43
C ALA A 501 8.93 5.68 -6.35
N ILE A 502 8.01 6.49 -5.81
CA ILE A 502 7.29 7.59 -6.51
C ILE A 502 8.26 8.55 -7.23
N ARG A 503 9.46 8.79 -6.68
CA ARG A 503 10.51 9.61 -7.31
C ARG A 503 10.92 9.13 -8.71
N LYS A 504 10.61 7.88 -9.08
CA LYS A 504 10.86 7.32 -10.42
C LYS A 504 9.78 7.68 -11.43
N PHE A 505 8.66 8.27 -11.01
CA PHE A 505 7.53 8.61 -11.87
C PHE A 505 7.93 9.41 -13.12
N LEU A 506 8.56 10.57 -12.94
CA LEU A 506 8.96 11.40 -14.08
C LEU A 506 10.02 10.73 -14.97
N ASN A 507 10.90 9.91 -14.39
CA ASN A 507 11.89 9.15 -15.15
C ASN A 507 11.21 8.08 -16.02
N LEU A 508 10.17 7.43 -15.49
CA LEU A 508 9.42 6.41 -16.22
C LEU A 508 8.52 7.02 -17.30
N ILE A 509 7.93 8.19 -17.05
CA ILE A 509 7.23 8.99 -18.07
C ILE A 509 8.18 9.35 -19.21
N LYS A 510 9.38 9.85 -18.89
CA LYS A 510 10.39 10.18 -19.90
C LYS A 510 10.87 8.95 -20.67
N PHE A 511 11.08 7.82 -19.98
CA PHE A 511 11.41 6.56 -20.63
C PHE A 511 10.31 6.10 -21.60
N ALA A 512 9.04 6.20 -21.20
CA ALA A 512 7.92 5.84 -22.07
C ALA A 512 7.81 6.78 -23.28
N GLU A 513 8.07 8.07 -23.11
CA GLU A 513 8.16 9.05 -24.18
C GLU A 513 9.29 8.71 -25.17
N ASP A 514 10.53 8.60 -24.67
CA ASP A 514 11.74 8.51 -25.49
C ASP A 514 11.96 7.11 -26.09
N SER A 515 11.61 6.05 -25.37
CA SER A 515 12.00 4.67 -25.68
C SER A 515 10.84 3.77 -26.11
N LEU A 516 9.60 4.07 -25.70
CA LEU A 516 8.41 3.28 -26.04
C LEU A 516 7.54 3.93 -27.13
N GLY A 517 7.95 5.08 -27.67
CA GLY A 517 7.25 5.77 -28.74
C GLY A 517 5.95 6.45 -28.31
N VAL A 518 5.77 6.70 -27.00
CA VAL A 518 4.57 7.35 -26.45
C VAL A 518 4.72 8.88 -26.53
N ASN A 519 4.88 9.38 -27.76
CA ASN A 519 5.33 10.75 -28.04
C ASN A 519 4.44 11.87 -27.48
N HIS A 520 3.16 11.60 -27.22
CA HIS A 520 2.25 12.60 -26.66
C HIS A 520 2.51 12.89 -25.17
N LEU A 521 3.26 12.02 -24.45
CA LEU A 521 3.64 12.26 -23.05
C LEU A 521 4.51 13.51 -22.87
N LYS A 522 5.12 14.03 -23.93
CA LYS A 522 5.78 15.36 -23.95
C LYS A 522 4.86 16.48 -23.46
N TYR A 523 3.55 16.32 -23.65
CA TYR A 523 2.51 17.25 -23.20
C TYR A 523 2.06 17.04 -21.75
N PHE A 524 2.64 16.10 -21.01
CA PHE A 524 2.37 15.93 -19.59
C PHE A 524 3.01 17.09 -18.80
N ASN A 525 2.20 17.91 -18.14
CA ASN A 525 2.66 19.13 -17.46
C ASN A 525 2.56 19.07 -15.93
N HIS A 526 1.98 18.01 -15.37
CA HIS A 526 1.77 17.84 -13.93
C HIS A 526 3.04 17.27 -13.26
N LYS A 527 4.16 17.98 -13.42
CA LYS A 527 5.50 17.52 -12.99
C LYS A 527 5.94 18.04 -11.62
N SER A 528 5.15 18.93 -10.99
CA SER A 528 5.47 19.44 -9.64
C SER A 528 5.26 18.35 -8.59
N GLU A 529 5.96 18.45 -7.46
CA GLU A 529 5.78 17.51 -6.35
C GLU A 529 4.33 17.45 -5.86
N GLY A 530 3.68 18.61 -5.75
CA GLY A 530 2.26 18.69 -5.41
C GLY A 530 1.37 17.94 -6.39
N SER A 531 1.53 18.16 -7.70
CA SER A 531 0.70 17.46 -8.69
C SER A 531 0.95 15.95 -8.72
N ILE A 532 2.21 15.51 -8.56
CA ILE A 532 2.52 14.08 -8.47
C ILE A 532 1.87 13.49 -7.22
N ARG A 533 1.95 14.16 -6.07
CA ARG A 533 1.30 13.72 -4.84
C ARG A 533 -0.21 13.54 -5.05
N GLU A 534 -0.88 14.53 -5.63
CA GLU A 534 -2.33 14.47 -5.91
C GLU A 534 -2.68 13.28 -6.83
N ILE A 535 -1.87 12.97 -7.85
CA ILE A 535 -2.09 11.80 -8.72
C ILE A 535 -2.12 10.50 -7.89
N PHE A 536 -1.15 10.32 -6.98
CA PHE A 536 -1.09 9.12 -6.14
C PHE A 536 -2.20 9.09 -5.09
N LEU A 537 -2.60 10.25 -4.53
CA LEU A 537 -3.73 10.34 -3.60
C LEU A 537 -5.04 9.95 -4.26
N VAL A 538 -5.35 10.52 -5.43
CA VAL A 538 -6.56 10.19 -6.21
C VAL A 538 -6.57 8.71 -6.62
N LEU A 539 -5.42 8.16 -7.01
CA LEU A 539 -5.30 6.74 -7.32
C LEU A 539 -5.60 5.87 -6.09
N GLY A 540 -5.02 6.22 -4.93
CA GLY A 540 -5.27 5.52 -3.68
C GLY A 540 -6.73 5.59 -3.24
N GLU A 541 -7.35 6.76 -3.36
CA GLU A 541 -8.78 6.98 -3.08
C GLU A 541 -9.67 6.12 -3.99
N THR A 542 -9.38 6.08 -5.29
CA THR A 542 -10.13 5.25 -6.26
C THR A 542 -10.07 3.76 -5.89
N ILE A 543 -8.88 3.27 -5.50
CA ILE A 543 -8.70 1.87 -5.07
C ILE A 543 -9.45 1.61 -3.75
N LYS A 544 -9.36 2.53 -2.78
CA LYS A 544 -10.08 2.45 -1.50
C LYS A 544 -11.59 2.37 -1.74
N GLU A 545 -12.15 3.21 -2.61
CA GLU A 545 -13.57 3.18 -2.93
C GLU A 545 -14.02 1.84 -3.52
N GLU A 546 -13.20 1.21 -4.37
CA GLU A 546 -13.51 -0.10 -4.95
C GLU A 546 -13.55 -1.20 -3.88
N ILE A 547 -12.58 -1.19 -2.97
CA ILE A 547 -12.53 -2.09 -1.81
C ILE A 547 -13.76 -1.88 -0.93
N VAL A 548 -14.07 -0.63 -0.58
CA VAL A 548 -15.21 -0.26 0.27
C VAL A 548 -16.53 -0.67 -0.38
N ARG A 549 -16.73 -0.44 -1.68
CA ARG A 549 -17.92 -0.89 -2.41
C ARG A 549 -18.09 -2.40 -2.39
N SER A 550 -16.99 -3.15 -2.38
CA SER A 550 -17.04 -4.61 -2.28
C SER A 550 -17.36 -5.06 -0.84
N ALA A 551 -16.73 -4.43 0.15
CA ALA A 551 -16.98 -4.70 1.57
C ALA A 551 -18.39 -4.31 2.03
N GLN A 552 -19.00 -3.28 1.45
CA GLN A 552 -20.39 -2.87 1.75
C GLN A 552 -21.42 -3.94 1.38
N LYS A 553 -21.10 -4.83 0.44
CA LYS A 553 -22.00 -5.91 -0.01
C LYS A 553 -21.97 -7.13 0.89
N VAL A 554 -20.97 -7.24 1.78
CA VAL A 554 -20.81 -8.42 2.63
C VAL A 554 -21.55 -8.25 3.96
N GLN A 555 -22.04 -9.36 4.50
CA GLN A 555 -22.72 -9.39 5.81
C GLN A 555 -21.73 -9.54 6.98
N SER A 556 -20.46 -9.81 6.68
CA SER A 556 -19.44 -10.04 7.71
C SER A 556 -18.07 -9.63 7.18
N TYR A 557 -17.40 -8.78 7.96
CA TYR A 557 -16.01 -8.39 7.73
C TYR A 557 -15.24 -8.34 9.05
N GLY A 558 -13.92 -8.39 8.97
CA GLY A 558 -13.01 -8.21 10.09
C GLY A 558 -12.13 -6.98 9.89
N LEU A 559 -11.63 -6.44 11.00
CA LEU A 559 -10.60 -5.40 11.01
C LEU A 559 -9.32 -5.93 11.65
N MET A 560 -8.19 -5.56 11.08
CA MET A 560 -6.87 -5.70 11.70
C MET A 560 -6.35 -4.29 11.95
N VAL A 561 -6.16 -3.94 13.22
CA VAL A 561 -5.75 -2.60 13.65
C VAL A 561 -4.39 -2.70 14.30
N ASP A 562 -3.47 -1.89 13.82
CA ASP A 562 -2.10 -1.81 14.32
C ASP A 562 -1.75 -0.35 14.65
N GLU A 563 -0.91 -0.15 15.67
CA GLU A 563 -0.41 1.16 16.04
C GLU A 563 1.07 1.24 15.68
N VAL A 564 1.45 2.26 14.91
CA VAL A 564 2.85 2.53 14.59
C VAL A 564 3.20 3.95 14.99
N THR A 565 4.41 4.13 15.51
CA THR A 565 4.96 5.46 15.77
C THR A 565 5.81 5.90 14.58
N ASP A 566 5.54 7.08 14.03
CA ASP A 566 6.34 7.63 12.94
C ASP A 566 7.66 8.26 13.42
N ILE A 567 8.46 8.76 12.47
CA ILE A 567 9.75 9.40 12.74
C ILE A 567 9.65 10.69 13.57
N SER A 568 8.46 11.31 13.61
CA SER A 568 8.13 12.47 14.44
C SER A 568 7.52 12.10 15.79
N VAL A 569 7.55 10.81 16.16
CA VAL A 569 7.01 10.29 17.41
C VAL A 569 5.47 10.43 17.48
N GLN A 570 4.80 10.55 16.34
CA GLN A 570 3.33 10.59 16.28
C GLN A 570 2.77 9.19 16.15
N SER A 571 1.77 8.88 16.98
CA SER A 571 1.03 7.62 16.93
C SER A 571 0.08 7.62 15.73
N GLN A 572 0.26 6.64 14.85
CA GLN A 572 -0.55 6.42 13.65
C GLN A 572 -1.28 5.09 13.80
N MET A 573 -2.61 5.13 13.62
CA MET A 573 -3.45 3.93 13.61
C MET A 573 -3.61 3.44 12.18
N LEU A 574 -3.10 2.23 11.91
CA LEU A 574 -3.25 1.54 10.64
C LEU A 574 -4.44 0.59 10.73
N THR A 575 -5.33 0.64 9.75
CA THR A 575 -6.48 -0.25 9.66
C THR A 575 -6.47 -1.01 8.35
N PHE A 576 -6.58 -2.33 8.44
CA PHE A 576 -6.83 -3.22 7.33
C PHE A 576 -8.19 -3.88 7.48
N ILE A 577 -8.88 -4.09 6.36
CA ILE A 577 -10.16 -4.80 6.31
C ILE A 577 -9.95 -6.19 5.71
N GLN A 578 -10.65 -7.18 6.27
CA GLN A 578 -10.70 -8.55 5.78
C GLN A 578 -12.14 -8.95 5.51
N PHE A 579 -12.44 -9.44 4.30
CA PHE A 579 -13.78 -9.92 3.95
C PHE A 579 -13.71 -10.98 2.85
N VAL A 580 -14.79 -11.75 2.67
CA VAL A 580 -14.92 -12.63 1.52
C VAL A 580 -15.46 -11.81 0.36
N SER A 581 -14.66 -11.63 -0.68
CA SER A 581 -15.03 -10.80 -1.81
C SER A 581 -16.18 -11.42 -2.60
N PRO A 582 -17.25 -10.67 -2.87
CA PRO A 582 -18.37 -11.17 -3.66
C PRO A 582 -17.99 -11.40 -5.14
N VAL A 583 -16.85 -10.87 -5.59
CA VAL A 583 -16.37 -11.00 -6.97
C VAL A 583 -15.49 -12.23 -7.12
N THR A 584 -14.49 -12.39 -6.25
CA THR A 584 -13.51 -13.48 -6.35
C THR A 584 -13.92 -14.72 -5.57
N SER A 585 -14.90 -14.62 -4.66
CA SER A 585 -15.27 -15.66 -3.69
C SER A 585 -14.11 -16.11 -2.79
N CYS A 586 -13.05 -15.30 -2.71
CA CYS A 586 -11.86 -15.54 -1.88
C CYS A 586 -11.80 -14.53 -0.73
N ILE A 587 -11.02 -14.85 0.30
CA ILE A 587 -10.70 -13.90 1.37
C ILE A 587 -9.79 -12.82 0.78
N GLU A 588 -10.24 -11.57 0.85
CA GLU A 588 -9.44 -10.40 0.50
C GLU A 588 -9.05 -9.65 1.77
N ILE A 589 -7.78 -9.26 1.83
CA ILE A 589 -7.23 -8.40 2.87
C ILE A 589 -6.73 -7.14 2.18
N ALA A 590 -7.25 -6.00 2.61
CA ALA A 590 -6.96 -4.73 1.98
C ALA A 590 -6.66 -3.65 3.02
N PHE A 591 -5.78 -2.72 2.65
CA PHE A 591 -5.55 -1.52 3.43
C PHE A 591 -6.80 -0.63 3.38
N LEU A 592 -7.24 -0.15 4.54
CA LEU A 592 -8.43 0.71 4.64
C LEU A 592 -8.03 2.16 4.93
N SER A 593 -7.20 2.38 5.95
CA SER A 593 -6.84 3.73 6.38
C SER A 593 -5.57 3.79 7.22
N VAL A 594 -4.98 4.98 7.23
CA VAL A 594 -4.01 5.43 8.23
C VAL A 594 -4.56 6.72 8.84
N GLN A 595 -4.57 6.80 10.16
CA GLN A 595 -5.14 7.94 10.89
C GLN A 595 -4.16 8.42 11.94
N ASN A 596 -3.94 9.73 11.97
CA ASN A 596 -3.10 10.36 12.99
C ASN A 596 -3.93 10.54 14.26
N VAL A 597 -3.65 9.73 15.27
CA VAL A 597 -4.44 9.74 16.50
C VAL A 597 -4.30 11.06 17.25
N LEU A 598 -3.13 11.70 17.16
CA LEU A 598 -2.80 12.92 17.88
C LEU A 598 -3.25 14.20 17.17
N GLU A 599 -3.82 14.10 15.97
CA GLU A 599 -4.37 15.25 15.25
C GLU A 599 -5.68 15.71 15.88
N GLU A 600 -6.55 14.77 16.25
CA GLU A 600 -7.86 15.05 16.83
C GLU A 600 -7.93 14.83 18.36
N PHE A 601 -7.00 14.04 18.92
CA PHE A 601 -7.01 13.67 20.33
C PHE A 601 -5.70 14.00 21.04
N ALA A 602 -5.78 14.37 22.32
CA ALA A 602 -4.60 14.68 23.13
C ALA A 602 -3.73 13.44 23.46
N SER A 603 -4.28 12.23 23.29
CA SER A 603 -3.60 10.96 23.59
C SER A 603 -4.25 9.79 22.84
N ALA A 604 -3.45 8.77 22.49
CA ALA A 604 -3.93 7.50 21.96
C ALA A 604 -4.52 6.61 23.06
N ASN A 605 -5.68 7.00 23.60
CA ASN A 605 -6.44 6.21 24.56
C ASN A 605 -7.56 5.41 23.87
N ALA A 606 -8.17 4.48 24.58
CA ALA A 606 -9.16 3.58 23.99
C ALA A 606 -10.42 4.30 23.49
N ASP A 607 -10.81 5.43 24.09
CA ASP A 607 -11.97 6.22 23.64
C ASP A 607 -11.66 6.91 22.30
N ALA A 608 -10.47 7.49 22.17
CA ALA A 608 -9.99 8.09 20.93
C ALA A 608 -9.96 7.05 19.80
N LEU A 609 -9.28 5.92 20.02
CA LEU A 609 -9.15 4.86 19.02
C LEU A 609 -10.49 4.25 18.63
N THR A 610 -11.40 4.05 19.60
CA THR A 610 -12.76 3.55 19.31
C THR A 610 -13.56 4.55 18.48
N SER A 611 -13.42 5.85 18.76
CA SER A 611 -14.12 6.90 18.00
C SER A 611 -13.61 6.97 16.57
N LEU A 612 -12.29 6.97 16.39
CA LEU A 612 -11.62 6.91 15.08
C LEU A 612 -12.06 5.71 14.22
N ILE A 613 -12.14 4.51 14.82
CA ILE A 613 -12.65 3.31 14.12
C ILE A 613 -14.11 3.52 13.71
N LYS A 614 -14.96 4.05 14.60
CA LYS A 614 -16.38 4.28 14.28
C LYS A 614 -16.57 5.30 13.17
N ASP A 615 -15.81 6.39 13.21
CA ASP A 615 -15.91 7.46 12.24
C ASP A 615 -15.44 6.99 10.86
N GLU A 616 -14.37 6.21 10.79
CA GLU A 616 -13.92 5.58 9.54
C GLU A 616 -14.95 4.60 8.97
N LEU A 617 -15.54 3.76 9.82
CA LEU A 617 -16.59 2.83 9.38
C LEU A 617 -17.82 3.58 8.86
N GLN A 618 -18.21 4.66 9.53
CA GLN A 618 -19.32 5.51 9.11
C GLN A 618 -19.02 6.21 7.78
N GLN A 619 -17.82 6.77 7.61
CA GLN A 619 -17.37 7.38 6.35
C GLN A 619 -17.34 6.37 5.21
N CYS A 620 -16.92 5.12 5.49
CA CYS A 620 -16.93 4.04 4.52
C CYS A 620 -18.32 3.42 4.31
N GLY A 621 -19.38 3.86 5.01
CA GLY A 621 -20.71 3.25 4.93
C GLY A 621 -20.74 1.78 5.36
N LEU A 622 -19.79 1.36 6.19
CA LEU A 622 -19.67 0.00 6.70
C LEU A 622 -20.39 -0.12 8.05
N SER A 623 -21.35 -1.04 8.14
CA SER A 623 -22.12 -1.24 9.36
C SER A 623 -21.29 -1.90 10.45
N LEU A 624 -21.20 -1.25 11.61
CA LEU A 624 -20.54 -1.80 12.79
C LEU A 624 -21.12 -3.16 13.21
N THR A 625 -22.41 -3.42 12.92
CA THR A 625 -23.05 -4.70 13.22
C THR A 625 -22.52 -5.87 12.37
N ASN A 626 -21.96 -5.57 11.19
CA ASN A 626 -21.34 -6.55 10.30
C ASN A 626 -19.86 -6.79 10.63
N LEU A 627 -19.26 -6.01 11.53
CA LEU A 627 -17.92 -6.26 12.04
C LEU A 627 -17.92 -7.53 12.93
N LYS A 628 -17.35 -8.63 12.46
CA LYS A 628 -17.32 -9.91 13.21
C LYS A 628 -15.98 -10.22 13.84
N GLY A 629 -14.90 -9.66 13.31
CA GLY A 629 -13.54 -9.90 13.79
C GLY A 629 -12.79 -8.59 14.05
N LEU A 630 -12.04 -8.53 15.14
CA LEU A 630 -11.09 -7.47 15.43
C LEU A 630 -9.76 -8.10 15.87
N VAL A 631 -8.69 -7.84 15.12
CA VAL A 631 -7.34 -8.27 15.46
C VAL A 631 -6.52 -7.05 15.86
N THR A 632 -5.87 -7.12 17.02
CA THR A 632 -5.01 -6.03 17.54
C THR A 632 -3.73 -6.58 18.13
N ASP A 633 -2.71 -5.74 18.30
CA ASP A 633 -1.42 -6.15 18.85
C ASP A 633 -1.54 -6.79 20.25
N GLY A 634 -2.48 -6.37 21.09
CA GLY A 634 -2.63 -6.88 22.45
C GLY A 634 -2.23 -5.88 23.53
N ALA A 635 -1.85 -4.66 23.17
CA ALA A 635 -1.62 -3.60 24.12
C ALA A 635 -2.83 -3.40 25.05
N ALA A 636 -2.58 -2.95 26.29
CA ALA A 636 -3.63 -2.76 27.28
C ALA A 636 -4.73 -1.78 26.81
N VAL A 637 -4.36 -0.79 26.00
CA VAL A 637 -5.32 0.15 25.37
C VAL A 637 -6.23 -0.54 24.36
N MET A 638 -5.75 -1.59 23.68
CA MET A 638 -6.53 -2.34 22.69
C MET A 638 -7.38 -3.45 23.32
N THR A 639 -6.83 -4.19 24.29
CA THR A 639 -7.43 -5.43 24.82
C THR A 639 -7.87 -5.37 26.29
N GLY A 640 -7.69 -4.21 26.95
CA GLY A 640 -8.02 -4.03 28.36
C GLY A 640 -9.45 -4.45 28.71
N ARG A 641 -9.60 -5.24 29.77
CA ARG A 641 -10.87 -5.89 30.17
C ARG A 641 -12.02 -4.93 30.44
N ASN A 642 -11.73 -3.74 30.95
CA ASN A 642 -12.76 -2.76 31.34
C ASN A 642 -12.77 -1.51 30.46
N ASN A 643 -11.66 -1.18 29.78
CA ASN A 643 -11.53 0.07 29.03
C ASN A 643 -10.67 -0.07 27.77
N GLY A 644 -10.56 -1.28 27.21
CA GLY A 644 -9.88 -1.50 25.93
C GLY A 644 -10.78 -1.25 24.73
N VAL A 645 -10.19 -0.92 23.58
CA VAL A 645 -10.92 -0.75 22.30
C VAL A 645 -11.79 -1.96 21.98
N ALA A 646 -11.26 -3.18 22.13
CA ALA A 646 -12.02 -4.41 21.91
C ALA A 646 -13.23 -4.55 22.85
N THR A 647 -13.10 -4.11 24.10
CA THR A 647 -14.19 -4.15 25.09
C THR A 647 -15.28 -3.16 24.70
N LYS A 648 -14.92 -1.93 24.36
CA LYS A 648 -15.88 -0.89 23.92
C LYS A 648 -16.60 -1.27 22.63
N LEU A 649 -15.90 -1.84 21.65
CA LEU A 649 -16.52 -2.31 20.42
C LEU A 649 -17.45 -3.51 20.65
N LYS A 650 -17.13 -4.39 21.62
CA LYS A 650 -18.01 -5.50 22.02
C LYS A 650 -19.29 -5.02 22.72
N GLU A 651 -19.25 -3.92 23.48
CA GLU A 651 -20.46 -3.32 24.06
C GLU A 651 -21.45 -2.86 22.98
N LEU A 652 -20.92 -2.34 21.86
CA LEU A 652 -21.72 -1.90 20.71
C LEU A 652 -22.13 -3.06 19.79
N ASN A 653 -21.30 -4.09 19.71
CA ASN A 653 -21.53 -5.27 18.88
C ASN A 653 -21.14 -6.55 19.66
N PRO A 654 -22.10 -7.16 20.39
CA PRO A 654 -21.83 -8.31 21.26
C PRO A 654 -21.31 -9.56 20.55
N VAL A 655 -21.48 -9.67 19.22
CA VAL A 655 -21.00 -10.82 18.44
C VAL A 655 -19.58 -10.65 17.92
N LEU A 656 -18.92 -9.52 18.25
CA LEU A 656 -17.54 -9.25 17.85
C LEU A 656 -16.56 -10.20 18.53
N ILE A 657 -15.77 -10.91 17.71
CA ILE A 657 -14.66 -11.72 18.16
C ILE A 657 -13.40 -10.86 18.12
N SER A 658 -12.78 -10.66 19.28
CA SER A 658 -11.49 -9.98 19.38
C SER A 658 -10.37 -10.99 19.55
N VAL A 659 -9.32 -10.87 18.73
CA VAL A 659 -8.17 -11.76 18.70
C VAL A 659 -6.91 -10.93 18.97
N HIS A 660 -6.16 -11.32 19.99
CA HIS A 660 -4.81 -10.80 20.23
C HIS A 660 -3.90 -11.38 19.15
N CYS A 661 -3.19 -10.50 18.42
CA CYS A 661 -2.22 -10.83 17.39
C CYS A 661 -1.31 -11.98 17.85
N ILE A 662 -1.35 -13.10 17.12
CA ILE A 662 -0.57 -14.29 17.47
C ILE A 662 0.93 -13.98 17.39
N CYS A 663 1.36 -13.15 16.44
CA CYS A 663 2.76 -12.76 16.31
C CYS A 663 3.25 -11.98 17.53
N HIS A 664 2.46 -11.04 18.05
CA HIS A 664 2.83 -10.30 19.26
C HIS A 664 2.72 -11.16 20.51
N LYS A 665 1.66 -11.96 20.63
CA LYS A 665 1.49 -12.92 21.73
C LYS A 665 2.63 -13.94 21.79
N LEU A 666 3.16 -14.36 20.65
CA LEU A 666 4.32 -15.25 20.55
C LEU A 666 5.62 -14.51 20.87
N ALA A 667 5.75 -13.22 20.54
CA ALA A 667 6.93 -12.43 20.93
C ALA A 667 6.95 -12.15 22.45
N LEU A 668 5.79 -12.13 23.09
CA LEU A 668 5.61 -11.97 24.55
C LEU A 668 5.67 -13.30 25.33
N ALA A 669 5.61 -14.44 24.65
CA ALA A 669 5.67 -15.79 25.22
C ALA A 669 7.11 -16.31 25.21
#